data_AF-A0A1T2L195-F1
#
_entry.id   AF-A0A1T2L195-F1
#
_cell.length_a   1.000
_cell.length_b   1.000
_cell.length_c   1.000
_cell.angle_alpha   90.00
_cell.angle_beta   90.00
_cell.angle_gamma   90.00
#
_symmetry.space_group_name_H-M   'P 1'
#
loop_
_entity.id
_entity.type
_entity.pdbx_description
1 polymer ?
#
loop_
_entity_poly.entity_id
_entity_poly.type
_entity_poly.pdbx_seq_one_letter_code
_entity_poly.pdbx_strand_id
1 'polypeptide(L)'
;MMILGEWWSVYEFNTDEGLNLQKAALVNSGYQLYSDIWSDQPPVLTYILAAVHELFPFSVTAARTTILLFSAVLFISLFRIVRRFEGRGPALAAVSILASGKLYLTLSVSVMIGLPAIALTVLAIDILTINSPASRWIRTVTAGIVYALALQIKLFVVTAAPALLLAAWFAKRDEKVNGYAKIDSIKNSIIFIITLILSIYTPSLLLHSYHFEQLILPHTAAASTAIYAESGGFTALLTHLWKSSTAALLFGTIGILLTTLHFSRSRAVALLWLTVGFIALTIHRPLWFHHPLLLVIPLSWLGGIALADLLNSGGRLRAYRPPYFENLGRYRFLVTIVILLLSLQLIANIWKNIWKTHKVFNQQSSNYDHHAVARLKLFLDDTQQLVTDRPMDAYRVGRLVPPELAVWSSKRRSTHAITDEDVLKIIARTPATQVSLRRFVHTEDFLSQIEKQLTLTSSVLKSNKGKRAFHFSPVSSKYRTADKIQAELKADDLANKLLSKLPHANTTGVGGLWRITDNKHYDRPSSSKPLPVHSIISRPAGSAQEVGSCLIAAWEQTAEITLLLEAIKIGEALSCTQSVGGGWKISAPCTREDHAQPDDKKTTFDDGTITSALYYALNLHDALISANLPIPEWLPTMIDRGLNFIVNKQSDDGSWPQALHSSGYSTLPTLNDDAMTGTIRLLIRANIRNHNNRYLDAARRAGDYLLKVQGLSTQTAFAQQYDTDGIPTAARTFEPAAYASLETAYAINALIDLYIATSDEHYRSAAERAATWLRQSVIAPEQWARLYEVASNRPLYASRAGESFYSIEQLSDDERSRYRWIGGYEEFPDIKLALDRMELLKQGREAVHTYDEAFENTALLALSPTARAWFDPERAIENPPPDFISSRHYVESCAQMIGQHRQQPMLHSPSSVP
;
A
#
# COMPACT_ATOMS: atom_id res chain seq x y z
N MET A 1 -8.20 -13.25 -19.18
CA MET A 1 -7.63 -12.84 -17.88
C MET A 1 -7.02 -11.46 -17.91
N MET A 2 -6.15 -11.09 -18.87
CA MET A 2 -5.58 -9.73 -18.96
C MET A 2 -6.63 -8.60 -19.01
N ILE A 3 -7.73 -8.80 -19.74
CA ILE A 3 -8.86 -7.85 -19.80
C ILE A 3 -9.51 -7.62 -18.42
N LEU A 4 -9.41 -8.59 -17.51
CA LEU A 4 -10.00 -8.48 -16.18
C LEU A 4 -9.13 -7.68 -15.21
N GLY A 5 -7.89 -7.32 -15.55
CA GLY A 5 -7.02 -6.50 -14.70
C GLY A 5 -5.65 -7.11 -14.42
N GLU A 6 -4.88 -6.42 -13.59
CA GLU A 6 -3.47 -6.72 -13.27
C GLU A 6 -3.34 -7.79 -12.18
N TRP A 7 -3.89 -8.99 -12.42
CA TRP A 7 -3.85 -10.09 -11.44
C TRP A 7 -2.43 -10.49 -10.97
N TRP A 8 -1.37 -10.09 -11.68
CA TRP A 8 0.02 -10.26 -11.27
C TRP A 8 0.47 -9.29 -10.17
N SER A 9 -0.08 -8.07 -10.11
CA SER A 9 0.31 -7.03 -9.14
C SER A 9 -0.36 -7.22 -7.77
N VAL A 10 -1.46 -7.99 -7.70
CA VAL A 10 -2.12 -8.32 -6.43
C VAL A 10 -1.14 -8.95 -5.44
N TYR A 11 -1.02 -8.35 -4.25
CA TYR A 11 -0.07 -8.80 -3.21
C TYR A 11 -0.24 -10.28 -2.86
N GLU A 12 -1.45 -10.69 -2.52
CA GLU A 12 -1.82 -12.05 -2.13
C GLU A 12 -3.34 -12.24 -2.29
N PHE A 13 -3.79 -13.25 -3.05
CA PHE A 13 -5.22 -13.58 -3.19
C PHE A 13 -5.75 -14.34 -1.97
N ASN A 14 -4.90 -15.20 -1.39
CA ASN A 14 -5.21 -15.98 -0.22
C ASN A 14 -3.92 -16.34 0.52
N THR A 15 -3.98 -16.49 1.84
CA THR A 15 -2.84 -16.89 2.68
C THR A 15 -2.18 -18.18 2.24
N ASP A 16 -2.93 -19.08 1.60
CA ASP A 16 -2.39 -20.35 1.10
C ASP A 16 -1.43 -20.17 -0.08
N GLU A 17 -1.45 -19.03 -0.78
CA GLU A 17 -0.46 -18.74 -1.83
C GLU A 17 0.94 -18.68 -1.23
N GLY A 18 1.13 -17.90 -0.17
CA GLY A 18 2.42 -17.78 0.51
C GLY A 18 2.93 -19.14 1.03
N LEU A 19 2.03 -19.98 1.56
CA LEU A 19 2.39 -21.32 2.05
C LEU A 19 2.90 -22.21 0.91
N ASN A 20 2.21 -22.24 -0.24
CA ASN A 20 2.63 -23.08 -1.38
C ASN A 20 3.93 -22.60 -1.99
N LEU A 21 4.12 -21.28 -2.09
CA LEU A 21 5.33 -20.67 -2.62
C LEU A 21 6.56 -20.93 -1.72
N GLN A 22 6.41 -20.79 -0.41
CA GLN A 22 7.51 -21.05 0.53
C GLN A 22 7.88 -22.53 0.61
N LYS A 23 6.89 -23.44 0.61
CA LYS A 23 7.18 -24.88 0.47
C LYS A 23 7.99 -25.19 -0.79
N ALA A 24 7.61 -24.60 -1.92
CA ALA A 24 8.31 -24.80 -3.19
C ALA A 24 9.74 -24.25 -3.16
N ALA A 25 9.94 -23.05 -2.61
CA ALA A 25 11.26 -22.43 -2.46
C ALA A 25 12.19 -23.26 -1.55
N LEU A 26 11.65 -23.81 -0.46
CA LEU A 26 12.39 -24.68 0.46
C LEU A 26 12.77 -26.01 -0.19
N VAL A 27 11.84 -26.65 -0.91
CA VAL A 27 12.15 -27.87 -1.70
C VAL A 27 13.25 -27.59 -2.72
N ASN A 28 13.17 -26.46 -3.44
CA ASN A 28 14.23 -26.05 -4.37
C ASN A 28 15.58 -25.79 -3.68
N SER A 29 15.56 -25.42 -2.40
CA SER A 29 16.76 -25.17 -1.58
C SER A 29 17.31 -26.44 -0.91
N GLY A 30 16.78 -27.62 -1.25
CA GLY A 30 17.26 -28.91 -0.77
C GLY A 30 16.57 -29.47 0.49
N TYR A 31 15.59 -28.76 1.05
CA TYR A 31 14.82 -29.27 2.19
C TYR A 31 13.83 -30.34 1.77
N GLN A 32 13.69 -31.38 2.59
CA GLN A 32 12.83 -32.52 2.30
C GLN A 32 11.38 -32.28 2.74
N LEU A 33 10.44 -32.55 1.83
CA LEU A 33 9.00 -32.49 2.12
C LEU A 33 8.59 -33.63 3.06
N TYR A 34 7.71 -33.32 4.01
CA TYR A 34 7.16 -34.19 5.08
C TYR A 34 8.11 -34.53 6.23
N SER A 35 9.41 -34.27 6.10
CA SER A 35 10.40 -34.36 7.19
C SER A 35 10.77 -32.96 7.68
N ASP A 36 11.58 -32.22 6.93
CA ASP A 36 12.00 -30.86 7.26
C ASP A 36 10.83 -29.88 7.13
N ILE A 37 10.05 -30.07 6.05
CA ILE A 37 8.89 -29.25 5.72
C ILE A 37 7.61 -30.01 6.06
N TRP A 38 6.91 -29.60 7.11
CA TRP A 38 5.59 -30.15 7.42
C TRP A 38 4.58 -29.82 6.29
N SER A 39 3.80 -30.80 5.84
CA SER A 39 2.78 -30.58 4.81
C SER A 39 1.58 -31.54 4.95
N ASP A 40 0.37 -30.98 5.05
CA ASP A 40 -0.90 -31.73 5.01
C ASP A 40 -1.44 -31.95 3.58
N GLN A 41 -0.60 -31.70 2.58
CA GLN A 41 -0.95 -31.74 1.17
C GLN A 41 -0.04 -32.69 0.39
N PRO A 42 -0.57 -33.39 -0.62
CA PRO A 42 0.21 -34.20 -1.54
C PRO A 42 1.29 -33.40 -2.32
N PRO A 43 2.33 -34.08 -2.85
CA PRO A 43 3.60 -33.44 -3.18
C PRO A 43 3.65 -32.78 -4.57
N VAL A 44 2.87 -33.24 -5.55
CA VAL A 44 3.14 -32.97 -6.98
C VAL A 44 3.13 -31.49 -7.31
N LEU A 45 2.16 -30.71 -6.82
CA LEU A 45 2.14 -29.28 -7.12
C LEU A 45 3.31 -28.54 -6.47
N THR A 46 3.75 -28.95 -5.27
CA THR A 46 4.92 -28.36 -4.61
C THR A 46 6.17 -28.55 -5.46
N TYR A 47 6.39 -29.75 -6.01
CA TYR A 47 7.54 -30.01 -6.89
C TYR A 47 7.45 -29.30 -8.24
N ILE A 48 6.25 -29.19 -8.83
CA ILE A 48 6.06 -28.38 -10.05
C ILE A 48 6.40 -26.92 -9.77
N LEU A 49 5.94 -26.37 -8.65
CA LEU A 49 6.25 -25.00 -8.26
C LEU A 49 7.73 -24.82 -7.87
N ALA A 50 8.39 -25.85 -7.33
CA ALA A 50 9.82 -25.82 -7.04
C ALA A 50 10.64 -25.69 -8.33
N ALA A 51 10.31 -26.47 -9.37
CA ALA A 51 10.92 -26.34 -10.69
C ALA A 51 10.65 -24.97 -11.35
N VAL A 52 9.46 -24.41 -11.15
CA VAL A 52 9.15 -23.03 -11.61
C VAL A 52 9.98 -22.00 -10.84
N HIS A 53 10.18 -22.20 -9.53
CA HIS A 53 11.01 -21.34 -8.71
C HIS A 53 12.50 -21.45 -9.08
N GLU A 54 12.98 -22.62 -9.47
CA GLU A 54 14.34 -22.79 -9.99
C GLU A 54 14.59 -21.91 -11.22
N LEU A 55 13.65 -21.90 -12.16
CA LEU A 55 13.72 -21.10 -13.39
C LEU A 55 13.45 -19.60 -13.14
N PHE A 56 12.56 -19.29 -12.20
CA PHE A 56 12.13 -17.93 -11.87
C PHE A 56 12.10 -17.71 -10.35
N PRO A 57 13.28 -17.55 -9.70
CA PRO A 57 13.37 -17.43 -8.25
C PRO A 57 12.49 -16.31 -7.71
N PHE A 58 11.73 -16.62 -6.67
CA PHE A 58 10.84 -15.69 -5.96
C PHE A 58 9.80 -14.97 -6.85
N SER A 59 9.48 -15.51 -8.03
CA SER A 59 8.49 -14.92 -8.93
C SER A 59 7.06 -15.41 -8.64
N VAL A 60 6.25 -14.55 -8.02
CA VAL A 60 4.80 -14.82 -7.83
C VAL A 60 4.09 -14.91 -9.17
N THR A 61 4.46 -14.07 -10.14
CA THR A 61 3.85 -14.04 -11.47
C THR A 61 4.06 -15.36 -12.23
N ALA A 62 5.26 -15.96 -12.17
CA ALA A 62 5.55 -17.25 -12.80
C ALA A 62 4.71 -18.38 -12.18
N ALA A 63 4.64 -18.42 -10.85
CA ALA A 63 3.82 -19.39 -10.13
C ALA A 63 2.33 -19.26 -10.46
N ARG A 64 1.78 -18.04 -10.49
CA ARG A 64 0.39 -17.79 -10.88
C ARG A 64 0.10 -18.14 -12.34
N THR A 65 1.05 -17.88 -13.23
CA THR A 65 0.97 -18.28 -14.65
C THR A 65 0.89 -19.80 -14.79
N THR A 66 1.61 -20.54 -13.95
CA THR A 66 1.52 -22.01 -13.90
C THR A 66 0.10 -22.48 -13.56
N ILE A 67 -0.57 -21.83 -12.60
CA ILE A 67 -1.98 -22.12 -12.29
C ILE A 67 -2.90 -21.77 -13.45
N LEU A 68 -2.64 -20.65 -14.13
CA LEU A 68 -3.39 -20.23 -15.31
C LEU A 68 -3.28 -21.25 -16.45
N LEU A 69 -2.12 -21.90 -16.63
CA LEU A 69 -1.95 -22.99 -17.59
C LEU A 69 -2.80 -24.21 -17.22
N PHE A 70 -2.84 -24.61 -15.94
CA PHE A 70 -3.78 -25.64 -15.47
C PHE A 70 -5.24 -25.23 -15.70
N SER A 71 -5.57 -23.96 -15.50
CA SER A 71 -6.91 -23.44 -15.78
C SER A 71 -7.26 -23.52 -17.27
N ALA A 72 -6.30 -23.27 -18.15
CA ALA A 72 -6.49 -23.44 -19.60
C ALA A 72 -6.73 -24.92 -19.95
N VAL A 73 -5.97 -25.85 -19.36
CA VAL A 73 -6.19 -27.30 -19.53
C VAL A 73 -7.59 -27.71 -19.10
N LEU A 74 -8.05 -27.24 -17.92
CA LEU A 74 -9.41 -27.47 -17.43
C LEU A 74 -10.47 -26.97 -18.42
N PHE A 75 -10.32 -25.71 -18.87
CA PHE A 75 -11.26 -25.05 -19.76
C PHE A 75 -11.36 -25.77 -21.12
N ILE A 76 -10.22 -26.12 -21.71
CA ILE A 76 -10.15 -26.84 -22.99
C ILE A 76 -10.71 -28.25 -22.87
N SER A 77 -10.36 -28.97 -21.79
CA SER A 77 -10.83 -30.35 -21.57
C SER A 77 -12.34 -30.39 -21.38
N LEU A 78 -12.90 -29.48 -20.57
CA LEU A 78 -14.36 -29.35 -20.41
C LEU A 78 -15.03 -29.06 -21.75
N PHE A 79 -14.53 -28.09 -22.53
CA PHE A 79 -15.05 -27.79 -23.85
C PHE A 79 -15.05 -29.02 -24.77
N ARG A 80 -13.93 -29.75 -24.83
CA ARG A 80 -13.78 -30.94 -25.68
C ARG A 80 -14.74 -32.06 -25.29
N ILE A 81 -14.88 -32.33 -24.00
CA ILE A 81 -15.80 -33.34 -23.48
C ILE A 81 -17.24 -32.99 -23.90
N VAL A 82 -17.72 -31.80 -23.55
CA VAL A 82 -19.12 -31.41 -23.87
C VAL A 82 -19.34 -31.38 -25.38
N ARG A 83 -18.38 -30.85 -26.16
CA ARG A 83 -18.48 -30.79 -27.62
C ARG A 83 -18.62 -32.18 -28.24
N ARG A 84 -17.90 -33.17 -27.70
CA ARG A 84 -17.88 -34.55 -28.23
C ARG A 84 -19.22 -35.25 -28.09
N PHE A 85 -19.97 -34.97 -27.02
CA PHE A 85 -21.22 -35.67 -26.71
C PHE A 85 -22.47 -34.88 -27.06
N GLU A 86 -22.45 -33.56 -26.90
CA GLU A 86 -23.65 -32.71 -26.97
C GLU A 86 -23.52 -31.61 -28.05
N GLY A 87 -22.31 -31.41 -28.62
CA GLY A 87 -22.06 -30.48 -29.72
C GLY A 87 -21.50 -29.12 -29.31
N ARG A 88 -21.24 -28.26 -30.30
CA ARG A 88 -20.50 -26.98 -30.10
C ARG A 88 -21.25 -25.97 -29.24
N GLY A 89 -22.57 -25.87 -29.39
CA GLY A 89 -23.42 -24.94 -28.62
C GLY A 89 -23.36 -25.19 -27.11
N PRO A 90 -23.72 -26.40 -26.64
CA PRO A 90 -23.59 -26.80 -25.24
C PRO A 90 -22.18 -26.60 -24.68
N ALA A 91 -21.15 -26.88 -25.49
CA ALA A 91 -19.77 -26.73 -25.06
C ALA A 91 -19.37 -25.27 -24.80
N LEU A 92 -19.73 -24.36 -25.71
CA LEU A 92 -19.52 -22.92 -25.52
C LEU A 92 -20.31 -22.40 -24.31
N ALA A 93 -21.56 -22.83 -24.15
CA ALA A 93 -22.37 -22.48 -23.00
C ALA A 93 -21.76 -22.96 -21.67
N ALA A 94 -21.28 -24.21 -21.60
CA ALA A 94 -20.67 -24.77 -20.39
C ALA A 94 -19.44 -23.98 -19.93
N VAL A 95 -18.53 -23.68 -20.84
CA VAL A 95 -17.32 -22.92 -20.49
C VAL A 95 -17.59 -21.44 -20.23
N SER A 96 -18.64 -20.87 -20.84
CA SER A 96 -19.10 -19.50 -20.56
C SER A 96 -19.71 -19.39 -19.16
N ILE A 97 -20.52 -20.38 -18.75
CA ILE A 97 -21.05 -20.48 -17.39
C ILE A 97 -19.91 -20.59 -16.38
N LEU A 98 -18.89 -21.42 -16.65
CA LEU A 98 -17.71 -21.53 -15.80
C LEU A 98 -16.95 -20.19 -15.70
N ALA A 99 -16.70 -19.53 -16.83
CA ALA A 99 -16.00 -18.24 -16.88
C ALA A 99 -16.78 -17.07 -16.23
N SER A 100 -18.08 -17.21 -16.04
CA SER A 100 -18.91 -16.19 -15.37
C SER A 100 -18.79 -16.23 -13.84
N GLY A 101 -18.23 -17.30 -13.27
CA GLY A 101 -18.13 -17.49 -11.82
C GLY A 101 -16.93 -16.75 -11.23
N LYS A 102 -17.18 -15.90 -10.23
CA LYS A 102 -16.13 -15.25 -9.42
C LYS A 102 -15.15 -16.30 -8.86
N LEU A 103 -15.67 -17.43 -8.37
CA LEU A 103 -14.86 -18.47 -7.76
C LEU A 103 -13.80 -19.03 -8.73
N TYR A 104 -14.23 -19.41 -9.93
CA TYR A 104 -13.34 -19.93 -10.95
C TYR A 104 -12.32 -18.88 -11.40
N LEU A 105 -12.77 -17.66 -11.70
CA LEU A 105 -11.88 -16.58 -12.15
C LEU A 105 -10.78 -16.28 -11.12
N THR A 106 -11.11 -16.17 -9.83
CA THR A 106 -10.11 -15.93 -8.78
C THR A 106 -9.14 -17.12 -8.66
N LEU A 107 -9.65 -18.35 -8.61
CA LEU A 107 -8.80 -19.54 -8.46
C LEU A 107 -7.94 -19.84 -9.69
N SER A 108 -8.33 -19.36 -10.89
CA SER A 108 -7.58 -19.58 -12.13
C SER A 108 -6.18 -18.94 -12.15
N VAL A 109 -5.93 -17.99 -11.25
CA VAL A 109 -4.66 -17.26 -11.13
C VAL A 109 -4.11 -17.26 -9.71
N SER A 110 -4.76 -17.93 -8.75
CA SER A 110 -4.29 -18.02 -7.36
C SER A 110 -3.44 -19.27 -7.16
N VAL A 111 -2.26 -19.16 -6.54
CA VAL A 111 -1.37 -20.31 -6.21
C VAL A 111 -1.97 -21.19 -5.12
N MET A 112 -3.01 -21.93 -5.50
CA MET A 112 -3.78 -22.84 -4.66
C MET A 112 -3.90 -24.21 -5.34
N ILE A 113 -3.94 -25.25 -4.52
CA ILE A 113 -3.84 -26.64 -5.00
C ILE A 113 -5.13 -27.21 -5.61
N GLY A 114 -6.30 -26.60 -5.33
CA GLY A 114 -7.59 -27.17 -5.71
C GLY A 114 -7.87 -27.18 -7.21
N LEU A 115 -7.58 -26.08 -7.90
CA LEU A 115 -7.87 -25.95 -9.33
C LEU A 115 -6.96 -26.85 -10.20
N PRO A 116 -5.63 -26.92 -9.98
CA PRO A 116 -4.78 -27.86 -10.73
C PRO A 116 -5.20 -29.32 -10.59
N ALA A 117 -5.61 -29.77 -9.40
CA ALA A 117 -6.11 -31.13 -9.21
C ALA A 117 -7.40 -31.39 -10.01
N ILE A 118 -8.35 -30.44 -9.99
CA ILE A 118 -9.58 -30.54 -10.78
C ILE A 118 -9.27 -30.51 -12.29
N ALA A 119 -8.33 -29.67 -12.73
CA ALA A 119 -7.91 -29.59 -14.13
C ALA A 119 -7.43 -30.94 -14.68
N LEU A 120 -6.54 -31.62 -13.94
CA LEU A 120 -6.07 -32.96 -14.31
C LEU A 120 -7.17 -34.01 -14.22
N THR A 121 -8.10 -33.89 -13.27
CA THR A 121 -9.27 -34.78 -13.18
C THR A 121 -10.14 -34.68 -14.44
N VAL A 122 -10.43 -33.46 -14.91
CA VAL A 122 -11.22 -33.25 -16.14
C VAL A 122 -10.43 -33.69 -17.37
N LEU A 123 -9.11 -33.46 -17.42
CA LEU A 123 -8.25 -33.95 -18.49
C LEU A 123 -8.27 -35.48 -18.58
N ALA A 124 -8.24 -36.20 -17.45
CA ALA A 124 -8.34 -37.66 -17.41
C ALA A 124 -9.67 -38.14 -18.00
N ILE A 125 -10.79 -37.47 -17.69
CA ILE A 125 -12.10 -37.76 -18.32
C ILE A 125 -12.07 -37.46 -19.82
N ASP A 126 -11.44 -36.35 -20.24
CA ASP A 126 -11.31 -36.03 -21.67
C ASP A 126 -10.57 -37.14 -22.42
N ILE A 127 -9.42 -37.59 -21.89
CA ILE A 127 -8.61 -38.68 -22.46
C ILE A 127 -9.40 -39.98 -22.54
N LEU A 128 -10.10 -40.37 -21.47
CA LEU A 128 -10.93 -41.59 -21.43
C LEU A 128 -12.04 -41.58 -22.48
N THR A 129 -12.58 -40.40 -22.79
CA THR A 129 -13.73 -40.24 -23.67
C THR A 129 -13.36 -39.97 -25.14
N ILE A 130 -12.07 -39.96 -25.51
CA ILE A 130 -11.64 -39.83 -26.92
C ILE A 130 -12.08 -41.05 -27.74
N ASN A 131 -12.75 -40.78 -28.86
CA ASN A 131 -13.24 -41.80 -29.80
C ASN A 131 -12.17 -42.17 -30.84
N SER A 132 -11.19 -43.02 -30.48
CA SER A 132 -10.19 -43.57 -31.40
C SER A 132 -9.94 -45.06 -31.15
N PRO A 133 -9.95 -45.94 -32.17
CA PRO A 133 -9.78 -47.38 -31.99
C PRO A 133 -8.32 -47.82 -31.77
N ALA A 134 -7.32 -47.13 -32.32
CA ALA A 134 -5.95 -47.66 -32.44
C ALA A 134 -5.09 -47.68 -31.15
N SER A 135 -5.53 -47.06 -30.03
CA SER A 135 -4.70 -46.91 -28.82
C SER A 135 -5.48 -46.89 -27.50
N ARG A 136 -6.54 -47.70 -27.37
CA ARG A 136 -7.47 -47.64 -26.22
C ARG A 136 -6.77 -47.89 -24.87
N TRP A 137 -5.97 -48.95 -24.77
CA TRP A 137 -5.26 -49.27 -23.52
C TRP A 137 -4.27 -48.15 -23.13
N ILE A 138 -3.57 -47.55 -24.10
CA ILE A 138 -2.65 -46.43 -23.89
C ILE A 138 -3.39 -45.24 -23.28
N ARG A 139 -4.60 -44.91 -23.79
CA ARG A 139 -5.42 -43.83 -23.22
C ARG A 139 -5.86 -44.12 -21.80
N THR A 140 -6.29 -45.36 -21.53
CA THR A 140 -6.70 -45.78 -20.18
C THR A 140 -5.55 -45.69 -19.19
N VAL A 141 -4.36 -46.14 -19.59
CA VAL A 141 -3.12 -46.00 -18.80
C VAL A 141 -2.80 -44.52 -18.59
N THR A 142 -2.79 -43.72 -19.66
CA THR A 142 -2.49 -42.27 -19.60
C THR A 142 -3.47 -41.54 -18.67
N ALA A 143 -4.77 -41.84 -18.76
CA ALA A 143 -5.78 -41.26 -17.88
C ALA A 143 -5.62 -41.71 -16.42
N GLY A 144 -5.22 -42.96 -16.19
CA GLY A 144 -4.88 -43.47 -14.85
C GLY A 144 -3.72 -42.69 -14.24
N ILE A 145 -2.64 -42.45 -15.01
CA ILE A 145 -1.48 -41.65 -14.59
C ILE A 145 -1.88 -40.19 -14.32
N VAL A 146 -2.61 -39.56 -15.25
CA VAL A 146 -3.07 -38.16 -15.10
C VAL A 146 -3.97 -38.00 -13.88
N TYR A 147 -4.86 -38.95 -13.61
CA TYR A 147 -5.71 -38.90 -12.42
C TYR A 147 -4.94 -39.19 -11.12
N ALA A 148 -3.94 -40.07 -11.16
CA ALA A 148 -3.03 -40.26 -10.03
C ALA A 148 -2.28 -38.96 -9.70
N LEU A 149 -1.79 -38.23 -10.72
CA LEU A 149 -1.20 -36.89 -10.53
C LEU A 149 -2.20 -35.91 -9.91
N ALA A 150 -3.48 -35.95 -10.33
CA ALA A 150 -4.53 -35.12 -9.73
C ALA A 150 -4.70 -35.40 -8.23
N LEU A 151 -4.74 -36.67 -7.82
CA LEU A 151 -4.80 -37.08 -6.41
C LEU A 151 -3.55 -36.67 -5.64
N GLN A 152 -2.39 -36.75 -6.29
CA GLN A 152 -1.09 -36.33 -5.76
C GLN A 152 -0.88 -34.80 -5.78
N ILE A 153 -1.87 -34.02 -6.23
CA ILE A 153 -1.99 -32.58 -5.99
C ILE A 153 -2.97 -32.31 -4.84
N LYS A 154 -4.17 -32.91 -4.87
CA LYS A 154 -5.16 -32.77 -3.79
C LYS A 154 -6.08 -33.98 -3.70
N LEU A 155 -6.06 -34.68 -2.56
CA LEU A 155 -6.82 -35.91 -2.33
C LEU A 155 -8.34 -35.77 -2.50
N PHE A 156 -8.92 -34.59 -2.31
CA PHE A 156 -10.38 -34.40 -2.37
C PHE A 156 -11.01 -34.76 -3.73
N VAL A 157 -10.22 -34.82 -4.82
CA VAL A 157 -10.70 -35.25 -6.15
C VAL A 157 -10.98 -36.75 -6.22
N VAL A 158 -10.67 -37.53 -5.17
CA VAL A 158 -11.09 -38.93 -5.02
C VAL A 158 -12.60 -39.09 -5.15
N THR A 159 -13.36 -38.07 -4.77
CA THR A 159 -14.82 -38.01 -4.93
C THR A 159 -15.29 -38.08 -6.39
N ALA A 160 -14.41 -37.76 -7.35
CA ALA A 160 -14.69 -37.90 -8.78
C ALA A 160 -14.34 -39.30 -9.33
N ALA A 161 -13.69 -40.18 -8.55
CA ALA A 161 -13.28 -41.51 -9.02
C ALA A 161 -14.46 -42.35 -9.58
N PRO A 162 -15.66 -42.37 -8.96
CA PRO A 162 -16.80 -43.08 -9.52
C PRO A 162 -17.20 -42.57 -10.91
N ALA A 163 -17.10 -41.26 -11.15
CA ALA A 163 -17.38 -40.66 -12.45
C ALA A 163 -16.32 -41.04 -13.50
N LEU A 164 -15.04 -41.14 -13.12
CA LEU A 164 -13.98 -41.62 -14.02
C LEU A 164 -14.14 -43.10 -14.37
N LEU A 165 -14.51 -43.95 -13.40
CA LEU A 165 -14.81 -45.36 -13.66
C LEU A 165 -16.00 -45.51 -14.62
N LEU A 166 -17.03 -44.68 -14.45
CA LEU A 166 -18.17 -44.62 -15.36
C LEU A 166 -17.77 -44.11 -16.75
N ALA A 167 -16.88 -43.11 -16.84
CA ALA A 167 -16.35 -42.63 -18.11
C ALA A 167 -15.52 -43.69 -18.84
N ALA A 168 -14.67 -44.44 -18.11
CA ALA A 168 -13.92 -45.57 -18.64
C ALA A 168 -14.84 -46.70 -19.13
N TRP A 169 -15.93 -46.96 -18.40
CA TRP A 169 -16.94 -47.95 -18.77
C TRP A 169 -17.64 -47.61 -20.10
N PHE A 170 -17.92 -46.33 -20.33
CA PHE A 170 -18.60 -45.84 -21.53
C PHE A 170 -17.72 -45.67 -22.78
N ALA A 171 -16.44 -46.01 -22.72
CA ALA A 171 -15.47 -45.81 -23.80
C ALA A 171 -15.69 -46.67 -25.08
N LYS A 172 -16.78 -47.44 -25.20
CA LYS A 172 -17.13 -48.22 -26.41
C LYS A 172 -18.24 -47.53 -27.23
N ARG A 173 -17.98 -47.32 -28.53
CA ARG A 173 -18.91 -46.69 -29.49
C ARG A 173 -19.19 -47.52 -30.75
N ASP A 174 -18.92 -48.83 -30.76
CA ASP A 174 -19.33 -49.69 -31.87
C ASP A 174 -20.71 -50.30 -31.60
N GLU A 175 -21.72 -49.81 -32.29
CA GLU A 175 -23.12 -50.26 -32.25
C GLU A 175 -23.34 -51.68 -32.80
N LYS A 176 -22.30 -52.38 -33.28
CA LYS A 176 -22.46 -53.65 -34.01
C LYS A 176 -21.79 -54.91 -33.42
N VAL A 177 -21.39 -54.96 -32.14
CA VAL A 177 -20.70 -56.16 -31.61
C VAL A 177 -21.31 -56.73 -30.32
N ASN A 178 -21.93 -57.90 -30.47
CA ASN A 178 -22.41 -58.89 -29.49
C ASN A 178 -21.43 -59.17 -28.32
N GLY A 179 -21.99 -59.53 -27.16
CA GLY A 179 -21.39 -60.36 -26.07
C GLY A 179 -20.06 -59.91 -25.43
N TYR A 180 -19.01 -59.74 -26.23
CA TYR A 180 -17.63 -59.43 -25.83
C TYR A 180 -17.42 -57.98 -25.35
N ALA A 181 -18.41 -57.09 -25.56
CA ALA A 181 -18.37 -55.69 -25.14
C ALA A 181 -18.18 -55.50 -23.62
N LYS A 182 -18.79 -56.37 -22.81
CA LYS A 182 -18.79 -56.27 -21.34
C LYS A 182 -17.43 -56.66 -20.76
N ILE A 183 -16.78 -57.68 -21.34
CA ILE A 183 -15.47 -58.17 -20.90
C ILE A 183 -14.39 -57.11 -21.13
N ASP A 184 -14.42 -56.40 -22.27
CA ASP A 184 -13.45 -55.35 -22.56
C ASP A 184 -13.65 -54.09 -21.70
N SER A 185 -14.89 -53.71 -21.38
CA SER A 185 -15.13 -52.61 -20.42
C SER A 185 -14.59 -52.97 -19.03
N ILE A 186 -14.79 -54.21 -18.57
CA ILE A 186 -14.22 -54.72 -17.31
C ILE A 186 -12.68 -54.67 -17.35
N LYS A 187 -12.06 -55.17 -18.43
CA LYS A 187 -10.60 -55.10 -18.62
C LYS A 187 -10.07 -53.67 -18.54
N ASN A 188 -10.72 -52.71 -19.19
CA ASN A 188 -10.29 -51.31 -19.15
C ASN A 188 -10.48 -50.67 -17.78
N SER A 189 -11.57 -50.95 -17.08
CA SER A 189 -11.76 -50.50 -15.69
C SER A 189 -10.70 -51.10 -14.77
N ILE A 190 -10.33 -52.37 -14.94
CA ILE A 190 -9.24 -53.02 -14.20
C ILE A 190 -7.89 -52.36 -14.53
N ILE A 191 -7.57 -52.15 -15.80
CA ILE A 191 -6.33 -51.48 -16.23
C ILE A 191 -6.24 -50.07 -15.63
N PHE A 192 -7.35 -49.32 -15.64
CA PHE A 192 -7.41 -47.99 -15.03
C PHE A 192 -7.14 -48.05 -13.53
N ILE A 193 -7.79 -48.98 -12.80
CA ILE A 193 -7.60 -49.15 -11.36
C ILE A 193 -6.16 -49.57 -11.04
N ILE A 194 -5.61 -50.54 -11.74
CA ILE A 194 -4.22 -51.00 -11.55
C ILE A 194 -3.25 -49.84 -11.80
N THR A 195 -3.41 -49.12 -12.92
CA THR A 195 -2.53 -47.99 -13.25
C THR A 195 -2.64 -46.87 -12.22
N LEU A 196 -3.86 -46.57 -11.76
CA LEU A 196 -4.11 -45.59 -10.70
C LEU A 196 -3.42 -45.99 -9.40
N ILE A 197 -3.60 -47.22 -8.94
CA ILE A 197 -2.97 -47.75 -7.72
C ILE A 197 -1.44 -47.66 -7.85
N LEU A 198 -0.86 -48.24 -8.90
CA LEU A 198 0.59 -48.23 -9.12
C LEU A 198 1.13 -46.79 -9.13
N SER A 199 0.46 -45.88 -9.83
CA SER A 199 0.88 -44.48 -9.95
C SER A 199 0.71 -43.69 -8.65
N ILE A 200 -0.24 -44.04 -7.79
CA ILE A 200 -0.40 -43.42 -6.45
C ILE A 200 0.72 -43.85 -5.50
N TYR A 201 1.16 -45.12 -5.56
CA TYR A 201 2.24 -45.64 -4.72
C TYR A 201 3.65 -45.31 -5.24
N THR A 202 3.77 -44.90 -6.51
CA THR A 202 5.07 -44.55 -7.11
C THR A 202 5.76 -43.39 -6.38
N PRO A 203 5.10 -42.26 -6.05
CA PRO A 203 5.70 -41.21 -5.23
C PRO A 203 6.15 -41.68 -3.84
N SER A 204 5.41 -42.58 -3.17
CA SER A 204 5.83 -43.11 -1.86
C SER A 204 7.06 -44.02 -1.93
N LEU A 205 7.34 -44.61 -3.10
CA LEU A 205 8.56 -45.40 -3.32
C LEU A 205 9.76 -44.52 -3.70
N LEU A 206 9.52 -43.42 -4.42
CA LEU A 206 10.55 -42.48 -4.86
C LEU A 206 10.95 -41.47 -3.77
N LEU A 207 9.97 -41.04 -2.98
CA LEU A 207 10.15 -40.11 -1.86
C LEU A 207 10.26 -40.94 -0.57
N HIS A 208 11.48 -41.20 -0.13
CA HIS A 208 11.79 -41.98 1.09
C HIS A 208 11.13 -41.40 2.36
N SER A 209 10.63 -40.16 2.33
CA SER A 209 10.00 -39.43 3.44
C SER A 209 8.47 -39.30 3.34
N TYR A 210 7.77 -40.10 2.52
CA TYR A 210 6.31 -39.94 2.34
C TYR A 210 5.50 -40.37 3.59
N HIS A 211 5.10 -39.41 4.42
CA HIS A 211 4.33 -39.66 5.65
C HIS A 211 2.81 -39.55 5.44
N PHE A 212 2.14 -40.69 5.23
CA PHE A 212 0.67 -40.76 5.09
C PHE A 212 -0.10 -40.15 6.27
N GLU A 213 0.45 -40.23 7.48
CA GLU A 213 -0.15 -39.67 8.69
C GLU A 213 -0.36 -38.15 8.61
N GLN A 214 0.62 -37.40 8.08
CA GLN A 214 0.51 -35.95 7.92
C GLN A 214 -0.57 -35.55 6.90
N LEU A 215 -0.92 -36.42 5.95
CA LEU A 215 -1.94 -36.15 4.94
C LEU A 215 -3.37 -36.35 5.44
N ILE A 216 -3.56 -37.14 6.51
CA ILE A 216 -4.90 -37.56 6.97
C ILE A 216 -5.23 -36.99 8.36
N LEU A 217 -4.34 -37.19 9.34
CA LEU A 217 -4.59 -36.85 10.74
C LEU A 217 -4.93 -35.36 10.96
N PRO A 218 -4.28 -34.38 10.29
CA PRO A 218 -4.62 -32.98 10.50
C PRO A 218 -6.04 -32.62 10.06
N HIS A 219 -6.60 -33.34 9.07
CA HIS A 219 -7.96 -33.07 8.59
C HIS A 219 -9.02 -33.69 9.50
N THR A 220 -8.76 -34.87 10.07
CA THR A 220 -9.65 -35.48 11.06
C THR A 220 -9.64 -34.70 12.38
N ALA A 221 -8.47 -34.27 12.85
CA ALA A 221 -8.33 -33.44 14.05
C ALA A 221 -8.98 -32.05 13.90
N ALA A 222 -8.88 -31.44 12.71
CA ALA A 222 -9.57 -30.19 12.44
C ALA A 222 -11.09 -30.36 12.44
N ALA A 223 -11.62 -31.46 11.89
CA ALA A 223 -13.05 -31.74 11.88
C ALA A 223 -13.63 -31.94 13.28
N SER A 224 -12.84 -32.45 14.23
CA SER A 224 -13.23 -32.65 15.63
C SER A 224 -13.05 -31.42 16.52
N THR A 225 -12.45 -30.33 16.02
CA THR A 225 -12.25 -29.10 16.80
C THR A 225 -13.54 -28.28 16.83
N ALA A 226 -13.98 -27.84 18.01
CA ALA A 226 -15.24 -27.10 18.19
C ALA A 226 -15.39 -25.88 17.25
N ILE A 227 -14.30 -25.16 16.98
CA ILE A 227 -14.26 -23.98 16.10
C ILE A 227 -14.65 -24.32 14.65
N TYR A 228 -14.35 -25.53 14.18
CA TYR A 228 -14.53 -25.94 12.78
C TYR A 228 -15.66 -26.94 12.57
N ALA A 229 -16.15 -27.60 13.63
CA ALA A 229 -17.27 -28.53 13.56
C ALA A 229 -18.55 -27.87 12.99
N GLU A 230 -18.78 -26.60 13.31
CA GLU A 230 -19.92 -25.81 12.80
C GLU A 230 -19.67 -25.17 11.43
N SER A 231 -18.42 -25.15 10.96
CA SER A 231 -18.02 -24.48 9.72
C SER A 231 -18.30 -25.36 8.49
N GLY A 232 -19.57 -25.59 8.15
CA GLY A 232 -19.94 -26.26 6.90
C GLY A 232 -21.42 -26.65 6.81
N GLY A 233 -21.73 -27.53 5.87
CA GLY A 233 -23.06 -28.14 5.73
C GLY A 233 -23.76 -27.72 4.45
N PHE A 234 -24.98 -28.24 4.28
CA PHE A 234 -25.80 -27.98 3.09
C PHE A 234 -26.00 -26.48 2.85
N THR A 235 -26.37 -25.75 3.90
CA THR A 235 -26.64 -24.30 3.84
C THR A 235 -25.38 -23.50 3.51
N ALA A 236 -24.25 -23.83 4.13
CA ALA A 236 -22.96 -23.19 3.85
C ALA A 236 -22.49 -23.45 2.41
N LEU A 237 -22.60 -24.69 1.93
CA LEU A 237 -22.26 -25.08 0.57
C LEU A 237 -23.09 -24.30 -0.47
N LEU A 238 -24.41 -24.27 -0.27
CA LEU A 238 -25.31 -23.55 -1.16
C LEU A 238 -25.04 -22.04 -1.12
N THR A 239 -24.74 -21.48 0.05
CA THR A 239 -24.36 -20.08 0.20
C THR A 239 -23.10 -19.74 -0.58
N HIS A 240 -22.06 -20.58 -0.52
CA HIS A 240 -20.85 -20.37 -1.29
C HIS A 240 -21.12 -20.43 -2.81
N LEU A 241 -21.87 -21.42 -3.28
CA LEU A 241 -22.25 -21.56 -4.69
C LEU A 241 -23.07 -20.35 -5.16
N TRP A 242 -24.06 -19.93 -4.39
CA TRP A 242 -24.89 -18.77 -4.70
C TRP A 242 -24.08 -17.48 -4.78
N LYS A 243 -23.17 -17.23 -3.82
CA LYS A 243 -22.38 -16.00 -3.76
C LYS A 243 -21.30 -15.90 -4.83
N SER A 244 -20.76 -17.02 -5.29
CA SER A 244 -19.52 -17.04 -6.09
C SER A 244 -19.64 -17.69 -7.46
N SER A 245 -20.69 -18.48 -7.70
CA SER A 245 -20.89 -19.30 -8.91
C SER A 245 -22.38 -19.43 -9.28
N THR A 246 -23.14 -18.33 -9.19
CA THR A 246 -24.61 -18.29 -9.32
C THR A 246 -25.12 -18.89 -10.63
N ALA A 247 -24.47 -18.58 -11.76
CA ALA A 247 -24.87 -19.10 -13.07
C ALA A 247 -24.73 -20.63 -13.16
N ALA A 248 -23.63 -21.18 -12.62
CA ALA A 248 -23.43 -22.63 -12.58
C ALA A 248 -24.49 -23.30 -11.71
N LEU A 249 -24.83 -22.71 -10.56
CA LEU A 249 -25.89 -23.24 -9.70
C LEU A 249 -27.25 -23.25 -10.41
N LEU A 250 -27.67 -22.12 -11.01
CA LEU A 250 -29.00 -21.99 -11.63
C LEU A 250 -29.15 -22.82 -12.91
N PHE A 251 -28.20 -22.73 -13.84
CA PHE A 251 -28.28 -23.53 -15.07
C PHE A 251 -27.99 -25.00 -14.79
N GLY A 252 -27.10 -25.30 -13.85
CA GLY A 252 -26.80 -26.67 -13.44
C GLY A 252 -28.02 -27.37 -12.85
N THR A 253 -28.81 -26.72 -11.99
CA THR A 253 -30.05 -27.32 -11.45
C THR A 253 -31.09 -27.57 -12.54
N ILE A 254 -31.25 -26.65 -13.49
CA ILE A 254 -32.11 -26.87 -14.68
C ILE A 254 -31.56 -28.06 -15.49
N GLY A 255 -30.25 -28.16 -15.68
CA GLY A 255 -29.61 -29.26 -16.39
C GLY A 255 -29.78 -30.62 -15.72
N ILE A 256 -29.79 -30.68 -14.40
CA ILE A 256 -30.13 -31.90 -13.64
C ILE A 256 -31.56 -32.33 -13.98
N LEU A 257 -32.53 -31.40 -13.96
CA LEU A 257 -33.94 -31.67 -14.27
C LEU A 257 -34.14 -32.09 -15.73
N LEU A 258 -33.43 -31.49 -16.68
CA LEU A 258 -33.52 -31.89 -18.10
C LEU A 258 -32.83 -33.23 -18.38
N THR A 259 -31.82 -33.59 -17.59
CA THR A 259 -31.13 -34.87 -17.72
C THR A 259 -32.03 -36.05 -17.35
N THR A 260 -32.97 -35.88 -16.41
CA THR A 260 -33.94 -36.93 -16.07
C THR A 260 -34.94 -37.18 -17.19
N LEU A 261 -35.13 -36.21 -18.09
CA LEU A 261 -36.00 -36.31 -19.27
C LEU A 261 -35.28 -36.89 -20.49
N HIS A 262 -34.00 -36.56 -20.67
CA HIS A 262 -33.17 -37.03 -21.79
C HIS A 262 -31.80 -37.48 -21.27
N PHE A 263 -31.69 -38.77 -20.98
CA PHE A 263 -30.49 -39.37 -20.42
C PHE A 263 -29.41 -39.62 -21.49
N SER A 264 -28.18 -39.16 -21.25
CA SER A 264 -27.00 -39.45 -22.08
C SER A 264 -25.84 -39.95 -21.22
N ARG A 265 -24.95 -40.75 -21.80
CA ARG A 265 -23.76 -41.28 -21.10
C ARG A 265 -22.88 -40.15 -20.54
N SER A 266 -22.78 -39.03 -21.26
CA SER A 266 -22.09 -37.81 -20.82
C SER A 266 -22.73 -37.20 -19.59
N ARG A 267 -24.06 -37.03 -19.63
CA ARG A 267 -24.84 -36.48 -18.51
C ARG A 267 -24.76 -37.37 -17.28
N ALA A 268 -24.70 -38.69 -17.46
CA ALA A 268 -24.52 -39.66 -16.37
C ALA A 268 -23.18 -39.48 -15.63
N VAL A 269 -22.08 -39.26 -16.34
CA VAL A 269 -20.76 -38.99 -15.74
C VAL A 269 -20.79 -37.70 -14.92
N ALA A 270 -21.34 -36.61 -15.48
CA ALA A 270 -21.45 -35.33 -14.78
C ALA A 270 -22.38 -35.41 -13.55
N LEU A 271 -23.51 -36.12 -13.66
CA LEU A 271 -24.46 -36.32 -12.57
C LEU A 271 -23.85 -37.17 -11.44
N LEU A 272 -23.14 -38.25 -11.77
CA LEU A 272 -22.48 -39.08 -10.77
C LEU A 272 -21.39 -38.31 -10.01
N TRP A 273 -20.56 -37.52 -10.72
CA TRP A 273 -19.61 -36.61 -10.08
C TRP A 273 -20.36 -35.67 -9.14
N LEU A 274 -21.36 -34.96 -9.65
CA LEU A 274 -22.10 -33.95 -8.90
C LEU A 274 -22.70 -34.53 -7.61
N THR A 275 -23.35 -35.68 -7.69
CA THR A 275 -24.00 -36.35 -6.55
C THR A 275 -22.98 -36.75 -5.49
N VAL A 276 -21.91 -37.45 -5.87
CA VAL A 276 -20.89 -37.91 -4.91
C VAL A 276 -20.17 -36.71 -4.28
N GLY A 277 -19.77 -35.73 -5.09
CA GLY A 277 -19.14 -34.51 -4.60
C GLY A 277 -20.05 -33.71 -3.68
N PHE A 278 -21.34 -33.62 -3.99
CA PHE A 278 -22.32 -32.89 -3.18
C PHE A 278 -22.50 -33.53 -1.80
N ILE A 279 -22.65 -34.85 -1.74
CA ILE A 279 -22.72 -35.60 -0.48
C ILE A 279 -21.44 -35.39 0.33
N ALA A 280 -20.28 -35.56 -0.31
CA ALA A 280 -18.98 -35.42 0.35
C ALA A 280 -18.77 -34.01 0.93
N LEU A 281 -19.04 -32.94 0.16
CA LEU A 281 -18.87 -31.56 0.64
C LEU A 281 -19.91 -31.13 1.67
N THR A 282 -21.10 -31.73 1.67
CA THR A 282 -22.12 -31.47 2.69
C THR A 282 -21.69 -32.01 4.05
N ILE A 283 -21.02 -33.17 4.07
CA ILE A 283 -20.52 -33.82 5.28
C ILE A 283 -19.15 -33.22 5.71
N HIS A 284 -18.35 -32.74 4.76
CA HIS A 284 -17.01 -32.23 5.04
C HIS A 284 -16.99 -31.02 6.00
N ARG A 285 -16.07 -31.05 6.97
CA ARG A 285 -15.83 -29.99 7.95
C ARG A 285 -14.32 -29.78 8.14
N PRO A 286 -13.82 -28.53 8.14
CA PRO A 286 -14.50 -27.30 7.73
C PRO A 286 -14.67 -27.19 6.19
N LEU A 287 -15.76 -26.55 5.74
CA LEU A 287 -16.02 -26.26 4.34
C LEU A 287 -15.44 -24.88 3.96
N TRP A 288 -14.33 -24.87 3.22
CA TRP A 288 -13.70 -23.65 2.73
C TRP A 288 -14.33 -23.14 1.43
N PHE A 289 -14.22 -21.83 1.18
CA PHE A 289 -14.80 -21.16 0.00
C PHE A 289 -14.33 -21.72 -1.35
N HIS A 290 -13.17 -22.38 -1.40
CA HIS A 290 -12.58 -22.93 -2.62
C HIS A 290 -12.98 -24.39 -2.89
N HIS A 291 -13.57 -25.10 -1.93
CA HIS A 291 -14.07 -26.46 -2.11
C HIS A 291 -15.22 -26.58 -3.13
N PRO A 292 -16.20 -25.66 -3.18
CA PRO A 292 -17.32 -25.74 -4.12
C PRO A 292 -16.92 -25.78 -5.60
N LEU A 293 -15.68 -25.41 -5.97
CA LEU A 293 -15.19 -25.54 -7.34
C LEU A 293 -15.37 -26.97 -7.87
N LEU A 294 -15.27 -27.99 -6.99
CA LEU A 294 -15.51 -29.39 -7.30
C LEU A 294 -16.91 -29.64 -7.90
N LEU A 295 -17.92 -28.88 -7.49
CA LEU A 295 -19.30 -28.99 -8.00
C LEU A 295 -19.56 -28.01 -9.15
N VAL A 296 -18.88 -26.87 -9.17
CA VAL A 296 -19.03 -25.87 -10.24
C VAL A 296 -18.71 -26.47 -11.61
N ILE A 297 -17.76 -27.41 -11.70
CA ILE A 297 -17.43 -28.08 -12.98
C ILE A 297 -18.61 -28.90 -13.53
N PRO A 298 -19.14 -29.94 -12.84
CA PRO A 298 -20.28 -30.69 -13.35
C PRO A 298 -21.55 -29.85 -13.44
N LEU A 299 -21.75 -28.85 -12.59
CA LEU A 299 -22.86 -27.89 -12.72
C LEU A 299 -22.77 -27.06 -14.00
N SER A 300 -21.58 -26.56 -14.35
CA SER A 300 -21.37 -25.82 -15.59
C SER A 300 -21.52 -26.72 -16.81
N TRP A 301 -21.07 -27.98 -16.72
CA TRP A 301 -21.28 -28.99 -17.76
C TRP A 301 -22.77 -29.22 -18.04
N LEU A 302 -23.55 -29.61 -17.02
CA LEU A 302 -24.99 -29.85 -17.16
C LEU A 302 -25.75 -28.56 -17.53
N GLY A 303 -25.35 -27.42 -16.97
CA GLY A 303 -25.95 -26.13 -17.26
C GLY A 303 -25.71 -25.65 -18.69
N GLY A 304 -24.55 -25.94 -19.27
CA GLY A 304 -24.26 -25.61 -20.67
C GLY A 304 -25.19 -26.35 -21.64
N ILE A 305 -25.44 -27.63 -21.36
CA ILE A 305 -26.41 -28.45 -22.10
C ILE A 305 -27.80 -27.85 -21.98
N ALA A 306 -28.27 -27.56 -20.76
CA ALA A 306 -29.57 -26.97 -20.51
C ALA A 306 -29.78 -25.63 -21.21
N LEU A 307 -28.78 -24.75 -21.14
CA LEU A 307 -28.84 -23.43 -21.75
C LEU A 307 -28.90 -23.53 -23.27
N ALA A 308 -28.12 -24.41 -23.88
CA ALA A 308 -28.17 -24.62 -25.32
C ALA A 308 -29.51 -25.23 -25.78
N ASP A 309 -30.05 -26.21 -25.05
CA ASP A 309 -31.35 -26.80 -25.33
C ASP A 309 -32.47 -25.76 -25.21
N LEU A 310 -32.40 -24.86 -24.23
CA LEU A 310 -33.36 -23.77 -24.03
C LEU A 310 -33.29 -22.73 -25.17
N LEU A 311 -32.08 -22.35 -25.60
CA LEU A 311 -31.87 -21.42 -26.72
C LEU A 311 -32.37 -22.01 -28.05
N ASN A 312 -32.15 -23.31 -28.28
CA ASN A 312 -32.61 -24.01 -29.48
C ASN A 312 -34.13 -24.25 -29.47
N SER A 313 -34.71 -24.54 -28.29
CA SER A 313 -36.16 -24.76 -28.12
C SER A 313 -36.96 -23.47 -28.23
N GLY A 314 -36.39 -22.32 -27.84
CA GLY A 314 -36.98 -20.99 -28.10
C GLY A 314 -37.21 -20.71 -29.59
N GLY A 315 -36.35 -21.26 -30.46
CA GLY A 315 -36.55 -21.23 -31.92
C GLY A 315 -37.71 -22.10 -32.41
N ARG A 316 -37.97 -23.25 -31.76
CA ARG A 316 -39.09 -24.16 -32.09
C ARG A 316 -40.43 -23.73 -31.49
N LEU A 317 -40.44 -23.13 -30.30
CA LEU A 317 -41.63 -22.54 -29.67
C LEU A 317 -42.17 -21.33 -30.46
N ARG A 318 -41.32 -20.62 -31.20
CA ARG A 318 -41.76 -19.59 -32.16
C ARG A 318 -42.56 -20.16 -33.35
N ALA A 319 -42.41 -21.46 -33.63
CA ALA A 319 -43.06 -22.15 -34.74
C ALA A 319 -44.31 -22.96 -34.33
N TYR A 320 -44.53 -23.21 -33.03
CA TYR A 320 -45.68 -23.97 -32.53
C TYR A 320 -46.77 -23.02 -31.99
N ARG A 321 -47.85 -22.82 -32.74
CA ARG A 321 -49.10 -22.16 -32.28
C ARG A 321 -50.13 -23.24 -31.94
N PRO A 322 -50.33 -23.64 -30.67
CA PRO A 322 -51.39 -24.59 -30.32
C PRO A 322 -52.76 -23.89 -30.41
N PRO A 323 -53.83 -24.55 -30.93
CA PRO A 323 -55.13 -23.90 -31.19
C PRO A 323 -55.97 -23.58 -29.93
N TYR A 324 -55.56 -24.01 -28.73
CA TYR A 324 -56.37 -23.94 -27.51
C TYR A 324 -56.04 -22.77 -26.56
N PHE A 325 -55.22 -21.80 -26.97
CA PHE A 325 -54.72 -20.71 -26.11
C PHE A 325 -55.04 -19.31 -26.65
N GLU A 326 -56.28 -19.05 -27.07
CA GLU A 326 -56.70 -17.72 -27.54
C GLU A 326 -57.00 -16.71 -26.40
N ASN A 327 -57.32 -17.18 -25.19
CA ASN A 327 -57.63 -16.29 -24.03
C ASN A 327 -56.49 -16.10 -23.02
N LEU A 328 -55.25 -16.48 -23.37
CA LEU A 328 -54.10 -16.45 -22.44
C LEU A 328 -53.08 -15.32 -22.68
N GLY A 329 -53.44 -14.29 -23.45
CA GLY A 329 -52.54 -13.17 -23.76
C GLY A 329 -51.94 -12.50 -22.53
N ARG A 330 -52.73 -12.34 -21.45
CA ARG A 330 -52.27 -11.77 -20.17
C ARG A 330 -51.26 -12.67 -19.45
N TYR A 331 -51.50 -13.98 -19.39
CA TYR A 331 -50.57 -14.92 -18.74
C TYR A 331 -49.28 -15.14 -19.53
N ARG A 332 -49.34 -15.15 -20.87
CA ARG A 332 -48.14 -15.19 -21.73
C ARG A 332 -47.29 -13.94 -21.57
N PHE A 333 -47.93 -12.77 -21.49
CA PHE A 333 -47.25 -11.50 -21.21
C PHE A 333 -46.59 -11.52 -19.82
N LEU A 334 -47.29 -11.96 -18.77
CA LEU A 334 -46.76 -12.07 -17.41
C LEU A 334 -45.59 -13.07 -17.34
N VAL A 335 -45.71 -14.25 -17.94
CA VAL A 335 -44.62 -15.25 -17.97
C VAL A 335 -43.39 -14.72 -18.73
N THR A 336 -43.60 -14.01 -19.84
CA THR A 336 -42.51 -13.40 -20.62
C THR A 336 -41.82 -12.30 -19.82
N ILE A 337 -42.57 -11.46 -19.10
CA ILE A 337 -42.04 -10.46 -18.17
C ILE A 337 -41.23 -11.11 -17.06
N VAL A 338 -41.76 -12.18 -16.43
CA VAL A 338 -41.05 -12.90 -15.36
C VAL A 338 -39.73 -13.49 -15.89
N ILE A 339 -39.73 -14.12 -17.06
CA ILE A 339 -38.51 -14.66 -17.69
C ILE A 339 -37.52 -13.53 -18.01
N LEU A 340 -38.00 -12.41 -18.55
CA LEU A 340 -37.18 -11.24 -18.85
C LEU A 340 -36.54 -10.68 -17.57
N LEU A 341 -37.32 -10.49 -16.50
CA LEU A 341 -36.84 -10.00 -15.21
C LEU A 341 -35.82 -10.97 -14.58
N LEU A 342 -36.07 -12.27 -14.63
CA LEU A 342 -35.12 -13.29 -14.15
C LEU A 342 -33.83 -13.31 -14.99
N SER A 343 -33.92 -13.12 -16.31
CA SER A 343 -32.76 -13.03 -17.20
C SER A 343 -31.94 -11.76 -16.95
N LEU A 344 -32.60 -10.62 -16.73
CA LEU A 344 -31.94 -9.35 -16.36
C LEU A 344 -31.25 -9.47 -15.01
N GLN A 345 -31.90 -10.09 -14.02
CA GLN A 345 -31.31 -10.34 -12.70
C GLN A 345 -30.08 -11.25 -12.79
N LEU A 346 -30.13 -12.26 -13.65
CA LEU A 346 -29.00 -13.16 -13.88
C LEU A 346 -27.82 -12.44 -14.55
N ILE A 347 -28.08 -11.63 -15.59
CA ILE A 347 -27.06 -10.81 -16.25
C ILE A 347 -26.45 -9.83 -15.26
N ALA A 348 -27.26 -9.16 -14.44
CA ALA A 348 -26.80 -8.25 -13.40
C ALA A 348 -25.90 -8.96 -12.37
N ASN A 349 -26.24 -10.18 -11.97
CA ASN A 349 -25.41 -11.00 -11.06
C ASN A 349 -24.08 -11.42 -11.69
N ILE A 350 -24.07 -11.83 -12.96
CA ILE A 350 -22.85 -12.15 -13.70
C ILE A 350 -21.96 -10.92 -13.81
N TRP A 351 -22.52 -9.79 -14.24
CA TRP A 351 -21.81 -8.51 -14.35
C TRP A 351 -21.23 -8.09 -13.00
N LYS A 352 -22.00 -8.19 -11.92
CA LYS A 352 -21.55 -7.91 -10.55
C LYS A 352 -20.37 -8.79 -10.13
N ASN A 353 -20.37 -10.05 -10.52
CA ASN A 353 -19.27 -10.98 -10.21
C ASN A 353 -18.01 -10.64 -11.02
N ILE A 354 -18.14 -10.35 -12.32
CA ILE A 354 -17.04 -9.91 -13.17
C ILE A 354 -16.44 -8.60 -12.64
N TRP A 355 -17.27 -7.62 -12.32
CA TRP A 355 -16.82 -6.33 -11.77
C TRP A 355 -16.13 -6.50 -10.41
N LYS A 356 -16.65 -7.36 -9.53
CA LYS A 356 -15.97 -7.71 -8.28
C LYS A 356 -14.61 -8.37 -8.51
N THR A 357 -14.49 -9.25 -9.49
CA THR A 357 -13.20 -9.85 -9.85
C THR A 357 -12.24 -8.80 -10.41
N HIS A 358 -12.72 -7.92 -11.30
CA HIS A 358 -11.92 -6.83 -11.83
C HIS A 358 -11.39 -5.91 -10.73
N LYS A 359 -12.24 -5.54 -9.77
CA LYS A 359 -11.83 -4.78 -8.59
C LYS A 359 -10.75 -5.49 -7.77
N VAL A 360 -10.85 -6.82 -7.60
CA VAL A 360 -9.84 -7.61 -6.87
C VAL A 360 -8.53 -7.70 -7.67
N PHE A 361 -8.58 -7.80 -8.99
CA PHE A 361 -7.39 -7.90 -9.85
C PHE A 361 -6.64 -6.58 -9.99
N ASN A 362 -7.35 -5.45 -9.91
CA ASN A 362 -6.75 -4.11 -9.90
C ASN A 362 -6.55 -3.55 -8.49
N GLN A 363 -6.63 -4.40 -7.46
CA GLN A 363 -6.37 -3.97 -6.11
C GLN A 363 -4.85 -3.79 -5.93
N GLN A 364 -4.41 -2.54 -5.88
CA GLN A 364 -3.05 -2.19 -5.45
C GLN A 364 -2.81 -2.72 -4.03
N SER A 365 -1.57 -3.11 -3.73
CA SER A 365 -1.18 -3.47 -2.37
C SER A 365 -1.52 -2.31 -1.42
N SER A 366 -1.94 -2.66 -0.22
CA SER A 366 -2.17 -1.62 0.78
C SER A 366 -0.85 -0.93 1.13
N ASN A 367 -0.87 0.37 1.45
CA ASN A 367 0.32 1.06 1.99
C ASN A 367 0.89 0.30 3.18
N TYR A 368 0.05 -0.37 3.97
CA TYR A 368 0.46 -1.26 5.05
C TYR A 368 1.28 -2.50 4.60
N ASP A 369 0.95 -3.11 3.46
CA ASP A 369 1.74 -4.20 2.89
C ASP A 369 3.06 -3.67 2.31
N HIS A 370 3.03 -2.52 1.62
CA HIS A 370 4.23 -1.85 1.11
C HIS A 370 5.16 -1.43 2.25
N HIS A 371 4.65 -0.82 3.31
CA HIS A 371 5.45 -0.35 4.45
C HIS A 371 6.08 -1.51 5.20
N ALA A 372 5.36 -2.61 5.40
CA ALA A 372 5.94 -3.79 6.04
C ALA A 372 7.00 -4.45 5.18
N VAL A 373 6.77 -4.64 3.87
CA VAL A 373 7.78 -5.22 2.97
C VAL A 373 9.00 -4.30 2.84
N ALA A 374 8.80 -3.00 2.69
CA ALA A 374 9.87 -2.01 2.67
C ALA A 374 10.66 -2.05 3.98
N ARG A 375 9.97 -2.11 5.13
CA ARG A 375 10.61 -2.22 6.43
C ARG A 375 11.38 -3.52 6.60
N LEU A 376 10.82 -4.65 6.18
CA LEU A 376 11.53 -5.92 6.19
C LEU A 376 12.83 -5.79 5.39
N LYS A 377 12.75 -5.22 4.18
CA LYS A 377 13.90 -4.94 3.30
C LYS A 377 14.96 -4.04 3.92
N LEU A 378 14.58 -3.02 4.72
CA LEU A 378 15.53 -2.13 5.39
C LEU A 378 16.49 -2.87 6.32
N PHE A 379 16.06 -4.00 6.88
CA PHE A 379 16.86 -4.77 7.84
C PHE A 379 17.24 -6.16 7.34
N LEU A 380 17.08 -6.43 6.03
CA LEU A 380 17.57 -7.66 5.42
C LEU A 380 19.09 -7.62 5.37
N ASP A 381 19.72 -8.14 6.41
CA ASP A 381 21.13 -8.54 6.41
C ASP A 381 21.35 -9.76 5.48
N ASP A 382 22.51 -10.43 5.60
CA ASP A 382 22.85 -11.73 5.00
C ASP A 382 21.96 -12.90 5.50
N THR A 383 20.87 -12.58 6.19
CA THR A 383 19.95 -13.52 6.82
C THR A 383 19.18 -14.24 5.72
N GLN A 384 19.37 -15.55 5.62
CA GLN A 384 18.73 -16.36 4.56
C GLN A 384 17.26 -16.66 4.86
N GLN A 385 16.85 -16.55 6.12
CA GLN A 385 15.52 -16.90 6.60
C GLN A 385 14.80 -15.71 7.26
N LEU A 386 13.47 -15.70 7.16
CA LEU A 386 12.54 -14.78 7.81
C LEU A 386 11.49 -15.59 8.56
N VAL A 387 11.35 -15.39 9.87
CA VAL A 387 10.24 -15.98 10.64
C VAL A 387 9.00 -15.12 10.41
N THR A 388 7.94 -15.69 9.85
CA THR A 388 6.69 -14.95 9.66
C THR A 388 5.44 -15.82 9.71
N ASP A 389 4.36 -15.27 10.28
CA ASP A 389 3.03 -15.88 10.22
C ASP A 389 2.28 -15.60 8.91
N ARG A 390 2.89 -14.83 8.00
CA ARG A 390 2.42 -14.54 6.64
C ARG A 390 3.51 -14.84 5.59
N PRO A 391 3.68 -16.11 5.17
CA PRO A 391 4.81 -16.54 4.35
C PRO A 391 4.98 -15.87 2.98
N MET A 392 3.93 -15.19 2.47
CA MET A 392 4.04 -14.33 1.28
C MET A 392 5.03 -13.16 1.52
N ASP A 393 5.09 -12.61 2.73
CA ASP A 393 5.99 -11.50 3.06
C ASP A 393 7.45 -11.93 2.85
N ALA A 394 7.84 -13.11 3.33
CA ALA A 394 9.16 -13.71 3.10
C ALA A 394 9.45 -13.92 1.60
N TYR A 395 8.48 -14.44 0.85
CA TYR A 395 8.67 -14.76 -0.56
C TYR A 395 8.88 -13.48 -1.40
N ARG A 396 8.12 -12.43 -1.10
CA ARG A 396 8.22 -11.12 -1.78
C ARG A 396 9.53 -10.38 -1.51
N VAL A 397 10.20 -10.66 -0.39
CA VAL A 397 11.52 -10.11 -0.07
C VAL A 397 12.69 -11.02 -0.45
N GLY A 398 12.42 -12.14 -1.11
CA GLY A 398 13.49 -13.06 -1.55
C GLY A 398 14.16 -13.79 -0.38
N ARG A 399 13.38 -14.19 0.63
CA ARG A 399 13.86 -14.98 1.78
C ARG A 399 13.03 -16.22 2.00
N LEU A 400 13.68 -17.26 2.52
CA LEU A 400 13.01 -18.48 2.95
C LEU A 400 12.37 -18.25 4.32
N VAL A 401 11.39 -19.06 4.68
CA VAL A 401 10.96 -19.21 6.08
C VAL A 401 11.65 -20.42 6.70
N PRO A 402 11.77 -20.52 8.03
CA PRO A 402 12.19 -21.78 8.65
C PRO A 402 11.33 -22.95 8.15
N PRO A 403 11.91 -24.09 7.73
CA PRO A 403 11.19 -25.22 7.15
C PRO A 403 9.97 -25.68 7.95
N GLU A 404 10.08 -25.68 9.28
CA GLU A 404 9.04 -26.10 10.22
C GLU A 404 7.84 -25.14 10.23
N LEU A 405 8.09 -23.86 9.88
CA LEU A 405 7.12 -22.77 9.79
C LEU A 405 6.59 -22.54 8.36
N ALA A 406 7.06 -23.30 7.37
CA ALA A 406 6.58 -23.22 5.98
C ALA A 406 5.06 -23.28 5.86
N VAL A 407 4.41 -24.04 6.75
CA VAL A 407 2.95 -24.14 6.83
C VAL A 407 2.45 -23.68 8.20
N TRP A 408 2.73 -22.44 8.59
CA TRP A 408 2.14 -21.81 9.79
C TRP A 408 0.68 -21.39 9.54
N SER A 409 -0.23 -22.37 9.51
CA SER A 409 -1.65 -22.18 9.19
C SER A 409 -2.56 -22.05 10.42
N SER A 410 -3.74 -21.44 10.25
CA SER A 410 -4.79 -21.41 11.29
C SER A 410 -5.15 -22.81 11.80
N LYS A 411 -5.16 -23.80 10.89
CA LYS A 411 -5.50 -25.19 11.22
C LYS A 411 -4.49 -25.80 12.20
N ARG A 412 -3.19 -25.60 11.98
CA ARG A 412 -2.16 -26.13 12.89
C ARG A 412 -2.22 -25.46 14.27
N ARG A 413 -2.48 -24.14 14.30
CA ARG A 413 -2.59 -23.41 15.57
C ARG A 413 -3.82 -23.86 16.38
N SER A 414 -4.98 -24.00 15.75
CA SER A 414 -6.22 -24.40 16.45
C SER A 414 -6.21 -25.85 16.93
N THR A 415 -5.51 -26.73 16.21
CA THR A 415 -5.35 -28.15 16.57
C THR A 415 -4.17 -28.38 17.51
N HIS A 416 -3.44 -27.32 17.91
CA HIS A 416 -2.21 -27.39 18.71
C HIS A 416 -1.09 -28.25 18.08
N ALA A 417 -1.13 -28.42 16.75
CA ALA A 417 -0.06 -29.08 15.99
C ALA A 417 1.16 -28.16 15.76
N ILE A 418 1.05 -26.89 16.16
CA ILE A 418 2.17 -25.98 16.40
C ILE A 418 1.76 -25.03 17.52
N THR A 419 2.57 -24.93 18.56
CA THR A 419 2.33 -24.07 19.71
C THR A 419 3.21 -22.81 19.66
N ASP A 420 2.84 -21.80 20.45
CA ASP A 420 3.64 -20.59 20.61
C ASP A 420 5.04 -20.93 21.18
N GLU A 421 5.16 -21.95 22.03
CA GLU A 421 6.43 -22.47 22.55
C GLU A 421 7.32 -23.09 21.45
N ASP A 422 6.72 -23.85 20.53
CA ASP A 422 7.44 -24.41 19.38
C ASP A 422 8.01 -23.30 18.49
N VAL A 423 7.22 -22.26 18.24
CA VAL A 423 7.65 -21.10 17.45
C VAL A 423 8.81 -20.37 18.14
N LEU A 424 8.74 -20.17 19.46
CA LEU A 424 9.84 -19.56 20.23
C LEU A 424 11.12 -20.41 20.16
N LYS A 425 11.01 -21.74 20.22
CA LYS A 425 12.16 -22.65 20.05
C LYS A 425 12.77 -22.53 18.65
N ILE A 426 11.94 -22.37 17.61
CA ILE A 426 12.40 -22.17 16.23
C ILE A 426 13.10 -20.82 16.10
N ILE A 427 12.53 -19.73 16.65
CA ILE A 427 13.15 -18.40 16.65
C ILE A 427 14.53 -18.46 17.32
N ALA A 428 14.62 -19.07 18.50
CA ALA A 428 15.88 -19.21 19.23
C ALA A 428 16.96 -20.01 18.45
N ARG A 429 16.55 -20.95 17.59
CA ARG A 429 17.45 -21.75 16.74
C ARG A 429 17.79 -21.09 15.40
N THR A 430 17.13 -19.99 15.06
CA THR A 430 17.34 -19.28 13.79
C THR A 430 18.02 -17.94 14.05
N PRO A 431 19.31 -17.92 14.45
CA PRO A 431 19.99 -16.70 14.88
C PRO A 431 20.00 -15.64 13.77
N ALA A 432 19.98 -14.38 14.18
CA ALA A 432 19.93 -13.21 13.29
C ALA A 432 18.71 -13.17 12.35
N THR A 433 17.65 -13.94 12.57
CA THR A 433 16.46 -13.89 11.72
C THR A 433 15.47 -12.80 12.17
N GLN A 434 14.97 -12.00 11.22
CA GLN A 434 13.85 -11.09 11.47
C GLN A 434 12.57 -11.88 11.79
N VAL A 435 11.71 -11.32 12.65
CA VAL A 435 10.40 -11.89 12.98
C VAL A 435 9.29 -10.92 12.57
N SER A 436 8.38 -11.35 11.70
CA SER A 436 7.27 -10.56 11.19
C SER A 436 5.92 -11.23 11.42
N LEU A 437 5.12 -10.67 12.33
CA LEU A 437 3.83 -11.20 12.73
C LEU A 437 2.73 -10.25 12.29
N ARG A 438 1.95 -10.62 11.27
CA ARG A 438 0.96 -9.76 10.58
C ARG A 438 -0.39 -10.44 10.35
N ARG A 439 -0.48 -11.76 10.49
CA ARG A 439 -1.68 -12.55 10.17
C ARG A 439 -2.54 -12.83 11.41
N PHE A 440 -1.91 -13.26 12.50
CA PHE A 440 -2.59 -13.72 13.69
C PHE A 440 -2.61 -12.66 14.80
N VAL A 441 -3.52 -12.86 15.75
CA VAL A 441 -3.48 -12.14 17.03
C VAL A 441 -2.62 -12.96 17.99
N HIS A 442 -1.70 -12.28 18.64
CA HIS A 442 -0.70 -12.87 19.52
C HIS A 442 -0.86 -12.29 20.94
N THR A 443 -0.51 -13.08 21.94
CA THR A 443 -0.54 -12.65 23.35
C THR A 443 0.65 -11.75 23.66
N GLU A 444 0.50 -10.83 24.61
CA GLU A 444 1.60 -9.96 25.04
C GLU A 444 2.79 -10.75 25.61
N ASP A 445 2.51 -11.88 26.28
CA ASP A 445 3.55 -12.77 26.80
C ASP A 445 4.42 -13.35 25.68
N PHE A 446 3.79 -13.90 24.63
CA PHE A 446 4.52 -14.43 23.47
C PHE A 446 5.38 -13.35 22.80
N LEU A 447 4.85 -12.14 22.64
CA LEU A 447 5.56 -11.02 22.03
C LEU A 447 6.74 -10.56 22.89
N SER A 448 6.56 -10.48 24.21
CA SER A 448 7.64 -10.12 25.15
C SER A 448 8.75 -11.17 25.16
N GLN A 449 8.42 -12.46 25.03
CA GLN A 449 9.42 -13.52 24.93
C GLN A 449 10.23 -13.43 23.64
N ILE A 450 9.60 -13.09 22.51
CA ILE A 450 10.32 -12.82 21.24
C ILE A 450 11.30 -11.66 21.44
N GLU A 451 10.84 -10.53 22.00
CA GLU A 451 11.67 -9.35 22.24
C GLU A 451 12.90 -9.65 23.11
N LYS A 452 12.71 -10.43 24.19
CA LYS A 452 13.78 -10.88 25.09
C LYS A 452 14.83 -11.75 24.40
N GLN A 453 14.40 -12.68 23.53
CA GLN A 453 15.32 -13.60 22.84
C GLN A 453 16.19 -12.91 21.80
N LEU A 454 15.74 -11.75 21.33
CA LEU A 454 16.24 -11.14 20.12
C LEU A 454 17.13 -9.92 20.42
N THR A 455 16.97 -9.21 21.55
CA THR A 455 17.72 -7.97 21.92
C THR A 455 17.60 -6.81 20.92
N LEU A 456 16.38 -6.44 20.50
CA LEU A 456 16.12 -5.64 19.26
C LEU A 456 15.19 -4.45 19.41
N THR A 457 15.26 -3.55 18.43
CA THR A 457 14.20 -2.57 18.14
C THR A 457 12.92 -3.27 17.71
N SER A 458 11.88 -3.20 18.54
CA SER A 458 10.53 -3.65 18.19
C SER A 458 9.74 -2.52 17.53
N SER A 459 8.83 -2.87 16.63
CA SER A 459 7.95 -1.90 16.01
C SER A 459 6.55 -2.47 15.79
N VAL A 460 5.56 -1.64 16.08
CA VAL A 460 4.15 -2.01 16.02
C VAL A 460 3.49 -1.28 14.85
N LEU A 461 2.92 -2.06 13.94
CA LEU A 461 2.05 -1.59 12.86
C LEU A 461 0.61 -2.00 13.19
N LYS A 462 -0.38 -1.11 13.06
CA LYS A 462 -1.80 -1.45 13.31
C LYS A 462 -2.49 -1.70 11.97
N SER A 463 -3.31 -2.76 11.87
CA SER A 463 -4.09 -3.09 10.66
C SER A 463 -5.57 -2.70 10.83
N ASN A 464 -6.28 -2.43 9.72
CA ASN A 464 -7.70 -2.03 9.63
C ASN A 464 -8.72 -2.95 10.33
N LYS A 465 -8.30 -4.06 10.94
CA LYS A 465 -9.16 -4.98 11.72
C LYS A 465 -8.86 -5.00 13.21
N GLY A 466 -8.17 -3.97 13.74
CA GLY A 466 -7.77 -3.90 15.14
C GLY A 466 -6.66 -4.89 15.54
N LYS A 467 -6.09 -5.64 14.59
CA LYS A 467 -4.95 -6.52 14.83
C LYS A 467 -3.65 -5.71 14.81
N ARG A 468 -2.83 -5.87 15.84
CA ARG A 468 -1.46 -5.35 15.87
C ARG A 468 -0.56 -6.30 15.09
N ALA A 469 0.31 -5.73 14.28
CA ALA A 469 1.42 -6.40 13.65
C ALA A 469 2.72 -5.97 14.28
N PHE A 470 3.63 -6.92 14.38
CA PHE A 470 4.86 -6.77 15.13
C PHE A 470 6.02 -7.17 14.24
N HIS A 471 7.01 -6.29 14.12
CA HIS A 471 8.27 -6.57 13.43
C HIS A 471 9.39 -6.42 14.44
N PHE A 472 10.14 -7.49 14.62
CA PHE A 472 11.33 -7.56 15.43
C PHE A 472 12.50 -7.80 14.48
N SER A 473 13.51 -6.94 14.54
CA SER A 473 14.61 -6.97 13.57
C SER A 473 15.98 -6.91 14.21
N PRO A 474 16.91 -7.82 13.86
CA PRO A 474 18.25 -7.89 14.44
C PRO A 474 18.93 -6.52 14.41
N VAL A 475 19.66 -6.15 15.47
CA VAL A 475 20.62 -5.05 15.37
C VAL A 475 21.69 -5.61 14.44
N SER A 476 21.67 -5.12 13.21
CA SER A 476 22.32 -5.77 12.08
C SER A 476 23.83 -5.91 12.28
N SER A 477 24.40 -7.01 11.78
CA SER A 477 25.85 -7.25 11.79
C SER A 477 26.62 -6.40 10.77
N LYS A 478 25.91 -5.82 9.80
CA LYS A 478 26.44 -4.79 8.90
C LYS A 478 26.73 -3.48 9.63
N TYR A 479 26.08 -3.28 10.78
CA TYR A 479 26.40 -2.24 11.75
C TYR A 479 27.26 -2.79 12.92
N ARG A 480 27.68 -4.08 12.91
CA ARG A 480 28.64 -4.67 13.89
C ARG A 480 30.11 -4.36 13.59
N THR A 481 30.45 -3.60 12.55
CA THR A 481 31.69 -2.79 12.65
C THR A 481 31.58 -1.72 13.74
N ALA A 482 30.41 -1.63 14.41
CA ALA A 482 30.30 -1.31 15.82
C ALA A 482 31.39 -1.93 16.68
N ASP A 483 32.00 -3.10 16.47
CA ASP A 483 33.03 -3.56 17.42
C ASP A 483 34.32 -2.69 17.42
N LYS A 484 34.60 -1.94 16.34
CA LYS A 484 35.58 -0.83 16.37
C LYS A 484 34.96 0.45 16.93
N ILE A 485 33.72 0.70 16.58
CA ILE A 485 32.92 1.86 17.01
C ILE A 485 32.39 1.73 18.44
N GLN A 486 32.46 0.61 19.14
CA GLN A 486 31.91 0.32 20.47
C GLN A 486 33.06 0.15 21.46
N ALA A 487 34.26 -0.09 20.92
CA ALA A 487 35.53 0.23 21.56
C ALA A 487 35.85 1.75 21.53
N GLU A 488 35.24 2.54 20.62
CA GLU A 488 35.40 4.01 20.54
C GLU A 488 34.16 4.86 20.90
N LEU A 489 32.93 4.35 20.76
CA LEU A 489 31.67 4.98 21.16
C LEU A 489 31.21 4.41 22.50
N LYS A 490 31.34 5.22 23.54
CA LYS A 490 30.18 5.43 24.40
C LYS A 490 29.08 5.98 23.48
N ALA A 491 27.92 5.32 23.39
CA ALA A 491 26.78 5.76 22.59
C ALA A 491 26.63 7.29 22.70
N ASP A 492 26.63 7.98 21.56
CA ASP A 492 26.66 9.44 21.53
C ASP A 492 25.53 10.01 22.41
N ASP A 493 25.92 10.83 23.39
CA ASP A 493 25.02 11.44 24.37
C ASP A 493 23.92 12.24 23.68
N LEU A 494 24.20 12.82 22.50
CA LEU A 494 23.23 13.54 21.68
C LEU A 494 22.06 12.63 21.24
N ALA A 495 22.37 11.49 20.63
CA ALA A 495 21.35 10.58 20.10
C ALA A 495 20.44 10.04 21.22
N ASN A 496 21.03 9.65 22.35
CA ASN A 496 20.28 9.15 23.51
C ASN A 496 19.38 10.23 24.12
N LYS A 497 19.89 11.45 24.30
CA LYS A 497 19.10 12.58 24.80
C LYS A 497 17.91 12.87 23.89
N LEU A 498 18.12 12.91 22.58
CA LEU A 498 17.06 13.21 21.61
C LEU A 498 15.99 12.11 21.56
N LEU A 499 16.38 10.84 21.55
CA LEU A 499 15.45 9.71 21.50
C LEU A 499 14.61 9.60 22.79
N SER A 500 15.21 9.86 23.96
CA SER A 500 14.53 9.83 25.26
C SER A 500 13.41 10.88 25.40
N LYS A 501 13.52 11.98 24.65
CA LYS A 501 12.59 13.12 24.67
C LYS A 501 11.70 13.20 23.43
N LEU A 502 11.83 12.24 22.52
CA LEU A 502 11.13 12.26 21.23
C LEU A 502 9.61 12.18 21.43
N PRO A 503 8.82 13.08 20.83
CA PRO A 503 7.37 12.97 20.84
C PRO A 503 6.89 11.65 20.20
N HIS A 504 6.05 10.88 20.88
CA HIS A 504 5.60 9.56 20.42
C HIS A 504 4.64 9.65 19.21
N ALA A 505 5.17 9.43 18.00
CA ALA A 505 4.41 9.49 16.76
C ALA A 505 3.24 8.48 16.62
N ASN A 506 3.18 7.43 17.46
CA ASN A 506 2.33 6.25 17.23
C ASN A 506 1.13 6.08 18.19
N THR A 507 1.16 6.63 19.40
CA THR A 507 0.05 6.48 20.38
C THR A 507 -0.80 7.74 20.54
N THR A 508 -0.26 8.93 20.25
CA THR A 508 -0.96 10.20 20.55
C THR A 508 -0.90 11.26 19.44
N GLY A 509 0.07 11.20 18.53
CA GLY A 509 0.25 12.18 17.44
C GLY A 509 1.67 12.77 17.44
N VAL A 510 1.97 13.72 16.55
CA VAL A 510 3.27 14.42 16.52
C VAL A 510 3.11 15.87 16.07
N GLY A 511 3.89 16.76 16.70
CA GLY A 511 3.80 18.21 16.59
C GLY A 511 2.72 18.82 17.48
N GLY A 512 2.82 20.10 17.85
CA GLY A 512 1.88 20.79 18.75
C GLY A 512 2.28 20.83 20.23
N LEU A 513 1.30 21.12 21.09
CA LEU A 513 1.43 21.24 22.54
C LEU A 513 0.65 20.17 23.30
N TRP A 514 1.24 19.67 24.39
CA TRP A 514 0.61 18.74 25.32
C TRP A 514 0.31 19.42 26.65
N ARG A 515 -0.94 19.43 27.11
CA ARG A 515 -1.30 19.94 28.43
C ARG A 515 -1.12 18.85 29.49
N ILE A 516 -0.24 19.09 30.46
CA ILE A 516 0.15 18.12 31.49
C ILE A 516 -1.02 17.76 32.40
N THR A 517 -1.84 18.75 32.77
CA THR A 517 -2.89 18.60 33.80
C THR A 517 -4.03 17.66 33.38
N ASP A 518 -4.37 17.60 32.10
CA ASP A 518 -5.47 16.76 31.59
C ASP A 518 -5.12 15.93 30.37
N ASN A 519 -3.83 15.83 30.05
CA ASN A 519 -3.29 14.96 29.02
C ASN A 519 -3.89 15.21 27.62
N LYS A 520 -4.21 16.47 27.31
CA LYS A 520 -4.81 16.89 26.04
C LYS A 520 -3.81 17.52 25.10
N HIS A 521 -3.94 17.16 23.83
CA HIS A 521 -3.09 17.66 22.75
C HIS A 521 -3.73 18.84 22.03
N TYR A 522 -2.98 19.89 21.73
CA TYR A 522 -3.44 21.13 21.08
C TYR A 522 -2.48 21.52 19.96
N ASP A 523 -3.01 22.25 18.97
CA ASP A 523 -2.20 22.77 17.87
C ASP A 523 -1.17 23.82 18.34
N ARG A 524 -1.59 24.74 19.23
CA ARG A 524 -0.76 25.81 19.83
C ARG A 524 -1.47 26.41 21.06
N PRO A 525 -0.85 27.33 21.86
CA PRO A 525 -1.42 27.77 23.14
C PRO A 525 -2.77 28.45 22.99
N SER A 526 -3.01 29.08 21.84
CA SER A 526 -4.25 29.78 21.52
C SER A 526 -5.36 28.87 20.95
N SER A 527 -5.15 27.55 20.86
CA SER A 527 -6.18 26.64 20.34
C SER A 527 -7.26 26.38 21.38
N SER A 528 -8.53 26.63 21.02
CA SER A 528 -9.69 26.44 21.91
C SER A 528 -10.20 24.99 21.96
N LYS A 529 -9.73 24.11 21.07
CA LYS A 529 -10.15 22.71 21.00
C LYS A 529 -8.93 21.78 20.95
N PRO A 530 -8.89 20.74 21.79
CA PRO A 530 -7.86 19.73 21.68
C PRO A 530 -7.99 18.99 20.34
N LEU A 531 -6.85 18.59 19.78
CA LEU A 531 -6.77 17.77 18.59
C LEU A 531 -7.23 16.33 18.88
N PRO A 532 -7.82 15.65 17.89
CA PRO A 532 -8.05 14.20 17.99
C PRO A 532 -6.76 13.44 18.29
N VAL A 533 -6.88 12.28 18.96
CA VAL A 533 -5.75 11.37 19.16
C VAL A 533 -5.16 10.97 17.80
N HIS A 534 -3.84 10.83 17.72
CA HIS A 534 -3.09 10.54 16.49
C HIS A 534 -3.08 11.68 15.46
N SER A 535 -3.31 12.92 15.90
CA SER A 535 -3.16 14.07 15.03
C SER A 535 -1.70 14.36 14.72
N ILE A 536 -1.38 14.46 13.43
CA ILE A 536 -0.10 14.90 12.92
C ILE A 536 -0.27 16.37 12.53
N ILE A 537 0.60 17.22 13.05
CA ILE A 537 0.59 18.65 12.77
C ILE A 537 1.62 18.95 11.70
N SER A 538 1.19 19.58 10.62
CA SER A 538 2.08 19.99 9.53
C SER A 538 2.22 21.50 9.44
N ARG A 539 1.68 22.28 10.38
CA ARG A 539 1.86 23.74 10.46
C ARG A 539 3.00 24.09 11.41
N PRO A 540 4.08 24.73 10.93
CA PRO A 540 5.10 25.31 11.78
C PRO A 540 4.57 26.43 12.70
N ALA A 541 5.21 26.71 13.83
CA ALA A 541 6.40 26.05 14.38
C ALA A 541 6.05 24.85 15.29
N GLY A 542 6.97 23.89 15.44
CA GLY A 542 6.72 22.65 16.20
C GLY A 542 5.92 21.60 15.42
N SER A 543 6.04 21.62 14.10
CA SER A 543 5.40 20.66 13.20
C SER A 543 6.13 19.32 13.14
N ALA A 544 5.46 18.30 12.62
CA ALA A 544 6.02 16.97 12.41
C ALA A 544 7.32 17.02 11.57
N GLN A 545 7.34 17.81 10.50
CA GLN A 545 8.49 17.94 9.62
C GLN A 545 9.69 18.62 10.28
N GLU A 546 9.48 19.52 11.25
CA GLU A 546 10.57 20.09 12.04
C GLU A 546 11.19 19.03 12.97
N VAL A 547 10.35 18.23 13.64
CA VAL A 547 10.81 17.11 14.48
C VAL A 547 11.60 16.10 13.62
N GLY A 548 11.07 15.74 12.44
CA GLY A 548 11.75 14.85 11.50
C GLY A 548 13.06 15.43 10.98
N SER A 549 13.11 16.72 10.67
CA SER A 549 14.32 17.40 10.18
C SER A 549 15.40 17.46 11.27
N CYS A 550 15.02 17.69 12.52
CA CYS A 550 15.93 17.59 13.67
C CYS A 550 16.60 16.21 13.74
N LEU A 551 15.83 15.12 13.59
CA LEU A 551 16.36 13.77 13.64
C LEU A 551 17.32 13.45 12.47
N ILE A 552 17.02 13.95 11.28
CA ILE A 552 17.92 13.84 10.12
C ILE A 552 19.23 14.57 10.40
N ALA A 553 19.16 15.83 10.84
CA ALA A 553 20.35 16.63 11.13
C ALA A 553 21.19 16.02 12.28
N ALA A 554 20.56 15.46 13.30
CA ALA A 554 21.25 14.74 14.37
C ALA A 554 21.90 13.44 13.87
N TRP A 555 21.25 12.71 12.98
CA TRP A 555 21.85 11.54 12.32
C TRP A 555 23.09 11.94 11.50
N GLU A 556 23.07 13.06 10.78
CA GLU A 556 24.24 13.54 10.02
C GLU A 556 25.44 13.83 10.92
N GLN A 557 25.23 14.19 12.19
CA GLN A 557 26.32 14.43 13.15
C GLN A 557 26.82 13.17 13.85
N THR A 558 25.93 12.21 14.10
CA THR A 558 26.20 11.06 14.99
C THR A 558 26.36 9.74 14.23
N ALA A 559 25.90 9.67 12.99
CA ALA A 559 25.69 8.44 12.21
C ALA A 559 24.76 7.40 12.88
N GLU A 560 24.03 7.77 13.94
CA GLU A 560 23.15 6.85 14.69
C GLU A 560 21.86 6.54 13.93
N ILE A 561 21.80 5.35 13.32
CA ILE A 561 20.75 4.97 12.37
C ILE A 561 19.33 5.02 12.97
N THR A 562 19.21 4.84 14.29
CA THR A 562 17.92 4.90 15.00
C THR A 562 17.24 6.26 14.84
N LEU A 563 18.01 7.36 14.81
CA LEU A 563 17.47 8.70 14.57
C LEU A 563 16.83 8.79 13.18
N LEU A 564 17.53 8.27 12.16
CA LEU A 564 17.01 8.24 10.79
C LEU A 564 15.77 7.34 10.67
N LEU A 565 15.72 6.22 11.39
CA LEU A 565 14.53 5.35 11.43
C LEU A 565 13.32 6.02 12.08
N GLU A 566 13.52 6.83 13.13
CA GLU A 566 12.45 7.64 13.71
C GLU A 566 12.02 8.76 12.75
N ALA A 567 12.96 9.38 12.03
CA ALA A 567 12.63 10.32 10.96
C ALA A 567 11.74 9.64 9.91
N ILE A 568 12.06 8.43 9.45
CA ILE A 568 11.21 7.68 8.50
C ILE A 568 9.78 7.52 9.03
N LYS A 569 9.58 7.22 10.32
CA LYS A 569 8.25 7.08 10.93
C LYS A 569 7.47 8.40 10.92
N ILE A 570 8.14 9.52 11.18
CA ILE A 570 7.53 10.85 11.11
C ILE A 570 7.10 11.16 9.67
N GLY A 571 7.93 10.84 8.69
CA GLY A 571 7.59 11.01 7.28
C GLY A 571 6.45 10.11 6.83
N GLU A 572 6.39 8.87 7.32
CA GLU A 572 5.25 7.96 7.11
C GLU A 572 3.95 8.58 7.66
N ALA A 573 4.02 9.18 8.84
CA ALA A 573 2.88 9.84 9.47
C ALA A 573 2.43 11.09 8.71
N LEU A 574 3.37 11.90 8.20
CA LEU A 574 3.08 13.05 7.32
C LEU A 574 2.51 12.63 5.97
N SER A 575 3.02 11.55 5.37
CA SER A 575 2.50 10.99 4.11
C SER A 575 1.04 10.54 4.27
N CYS A 576 0.71 9.95 5.43
CA CYS A 576 -0.64 9.53 5.77
C CYS A 576 -1.65 10.70 5.84
N THR A 577 -1.19 11.89 6.23
CA THR A 577 -2.04 13.08 6.35
C THR A 577 -2.09 13.94 5.09
N GLN A 578 -1.34 13.56 4.05
CA GLN A 578 -1.39 14.21 2.75
C GLN A 578 -2.77 14.02 2.11
N SER A 579 -3.35 15.12 1.62
CA SER A 579 -4.67 15.13 1.02
C SER A 579 -4.71 14.36 -0.31
N VAL A 580 -5.91 14.03 -0.78
CA VAL A 580 -6.12 13.35 -2.09
C VAL A 580 -5.43 14.08 -3.24
N GLY A 581 -5.46 15.42 -3.25
CA GLY A 581 -4.78 16.24 -4.25
C GLY A 581 -3.27 16.35 -4.06
N GLY A 582 -2.75 16.08 -2.86
CA GLY A 582 -1.31 16.14 -2.54
C GLY A 582 -0.89 17.27 -1.58
N GLY A 583 -1.82 18.11 -1.11
CA GLY A 583 -1.54 19.17 -0.14
C GLY A 583 -1.63 18.71 1.32
N TRP A 584 -1.43 19.65 2.25
CA TRP A 584 -1.61 19.41 3.68
C TRP A 584 -2.53 20.44 4.31
N LYS A 585 -3.34 19.97 5.27
CA LYS A 585 -4.06 20.81 6.22
C LYS A 585 -3.23 20.92 7.49
N ILE A 586 -3.41 22.01 8.25
CA ILE A 586 -2.69 22.31 9.50
C ILE A 586 -2.48 21.08 10.39
N SER A 587 -3.55 20.30 10.60
CA SER A 587 -3.48 19.05 11.34
C SER A 587 -4.48 18.02 10.82
N ALA A 588 -4.08 16.75 10.85
CA ALA A 588 -4.95 15.63 10.49
C ALA A 588 -4.70 14.42 11.39
N PRO A 589 -5.75 13.67 11.78
CA PRO A 589 -5.54 12.35 12.34
C PRO A 589 -4.95 11.44 11.26
N CYS A 590 -3.86 10.75 11.58
CA CYS A 590 -3.46 9.55 10.87
C CYS A 590 -3.94 8.34 11.68
N THR A 591 -5.22 8.02 11.57
CA THR A 591 -5.72 6.74 12.07
C THR A 591 -5.50 5.69 10.99
N ARG A 592 -4.63 4.71 11.27
CA ARG A 592 -4.33 3.57 10.39
C ARG A 592 -5.53 2.65 10.11
N GLU A 593 -6.76 3.07 10.40
CA GLU A 593 -7.98 2.26 10.29
C GLU A 593 -8.79 2.55 9.01
N ASP A 594 -8.76 3.79 8.48
CA ASP A 594 -9.62 4.15 7.35
C ASP A 594 -8.89 4.39 6.02
N HIS A 595 -7.57 4.64 6.00
CA HIS A 595 -6.77 4.94 4.80
C HIS A 595 -7.38 5.95 3.80
N ALA A 596 -8.49 6.61 4.15
CA ALA A 596 -9.11 7.64 3.35
C ALA A 596 -8.24 8.87 3.52
N GLN A 597 -7.52 9.22 2.45
CA GLN A 597 -6.74 10.44 2.43
C GLN A 597 -7.67 11.62 2.71
N PRO A 598 -7.23 12.60 3.51
CA PRO A 598 -8.02 13.81 3.75
C PRO A 598 -8.46 14.46 2.45
N ASP A 599 -9.64 15.06 2.44
CA ASP A 599 -10.06 15.90 1.33
C ASP A 599 -9.18 17.17 1.22
N ASP A 600 -9.23 17.80 0.05
CA ASP A 600 -8.43 19.01 -0.22
C ASP A 600 -9.02 20.27 0.44
N LYS A 601 -10.22 20.23 1.05
CA LYS A 601 -10.96 21.44 1.47
C LYS A 601 -10.26 22.27 2.54
N LYS A 602 -9.35 21.67 3.29
CA LYS A 602 -8.61 22.37 4.36
C LYS A 602 -7.13 22.50 4.07
N THR A 603 -6.71 22.25 2.84
CA THR A 603 -5.32 22.42 2.43
C THR A 603 -4.94 23.90 2.37
N THR A 604 -3.73 24.23 2.79
CA THR A 604 -3.27 25.61 2.96
C THR A 604 -1.78 25.74 2.64
N PHE A 605 -1.41 26.85 2.01
CA PHE A 605 -0.02 27.28 1.81
C PHE A 605 0.51 28.09 3.00
N ASP A 606 -0.38 28.52 3.90
CA ASP A 606 -0.09 29.30 5.11
C ASP A 606 1.00 28.66 5.98
N ASP A 607 1.81 29.51 6.63
CA ASP A 607 2.88 29.14 7.57
C ASP A 607 3.89 28.11 7.04
N GLY A 608 4.05 28.00 5.72
CA GLY A 608 4.94 26.99 5.12
C GLY A 608 4.47 25.55 5.33
N THR A 609 3.17 25.34 5.57
CA THR A 609 2.56 24.03 5.84
C THR A 609 2.92 22.99 4.78
N ILE A 610 2.91 23.39 3.51
CA ILE A 610 3.27 22.50 2.38
C ILE A 610 4.79 22.54 2.13
N THR A 611 5.39 23.73 2.14
CA THR A 611 6.79 23.90 1.73
C THR A 611 7.75 23.20 2.68
N SER A 612 7.58 23.38 3.99
CA SER A 612 8.41 22.73 5.00
C SER A 612 8.25 21.20 5.01
N ALA A 613 7.04 20.67 4.79
CA ALA A 613 6.80 19.24 4.66
C ALA A 613 7.54 18.63 3.46
N LEU A 614 7.60 19.36 2.34
CA LEU A 614 8.31 18.92 1.14
C LEU A 614 9.83 19.08 1.27
N TYR A 615 10.35 20.16 1.88
CA TYR A 615 11.78 20.27 2.20
C TYR A 615 12.24 19.10 3.07
N TYR A 616 11.49 18.79 4.13
CA TYR A 616 11.78 17.63 4.96
C TYR A 616 11.75 16.31 4.16
N ALA A 617 10.75 16.10 3.29
CA ALA A 617 10.67 14.88 2.49
C ALA A 617 11.86 14.75 1.51
N LEU A 618 12.28 15.85 0.88
CA LEU A 618 13.46 15.89 0.01
C LEU A 618 14.73 15.57 0.81
N ASN A 619 14.91 16.19 1.98
CA ASN A 619 16.06 15.95 2.85
C ASN A 619 16.08 14.50 3.38
N LEU A 620 14.92 13.93 3.73
CA LEU A 620 14.83 12.53 4.13
C LEU A 620 15.25 11.60 2.98
N HIS A 621 14.81 11.90 1.76
CA HIS A 621 15.19 11.11 0.60
C HIS A 621 16.71 11.15 0.37
N ASP A 622 17.35 12.31 0.54
CA ASP A 622 18.80 12.45 0.43
C ASP A 622 19.53 11.73 1.55
N ALA A 623 19.06 11.86 2.78
CA ALA A 623 19.62 11.14 3.94
C ALA A 623 19.57 9.62 3.74
N LEU A 624 18.48 9.08 3.18
CA LEU A 624 18.38 7.65 2.88
C LEU A 624 19.36 7.20 1.80
N ILE A 625 19.59 8.02 0.76
CA ILE A 625 20.61 7.75 -0.26
C ILE A 625 22.00 7.73 0.39
N SER A 626 22.33 8.78 1.16
CA SER A 626 23.63 8.92 1.83
C SER A 626 23.88 7.80 2.83
N ALA A 627 22.84 7.32 3.52
CA ALA A 627 22.90 6.18 4.43
C ALA A 627 22.95 4.82 3.71
N ASN A 628 22.83 4.78 2.38
CA ASN A 628 22.67 3.57 1.58
C ASN A 628 21.50 2.69 2.07
N LEU A 629 20.39 3.33 2.44
CA LEU A 629 19.16 2.68 2.87
C LEU A 629 18.13 2.60 1.73
N PRO A 630 17.35 1.51 1.63
CA PRO A 630 16.20 1.45 0.74
C PRO A 630 15.23 2.62 0.94
N ILE A 631 14.87 3.29 -0.15
CA ILE A 631 13.89 4.38 -0.14
C ILE A 631 12.47 3.78 -0.06
N PRO A 632 11.66 4.12 0.96
CA PRO A 632 10.28 3.67 1.03
C PRO A 632 9.45 4.23 -0.13
N GLU A 633 8.61 3.40 -0.75
CA GLU A 633 7.78 3.79 -1.91
C GLU A 633 6.84 4.98 -1.64
N TRP A 634 6.40 5.16 -0.39
CA TRP A 634 5.56 6.29 0.00
C TRP A 634 6.29 7.63 -0.10
N LEU A 635 7.62 7.66 0.00
CA LEU A 635 8.39 8.91 0.08
C LEU A 635 8.49 9.62 -1.29
N PRO A 636 8.95 8.96 -2.38
CA PRO A 636 8.86 9.54 -3.72
C PRO A 636 7.42 9.90 -4.09
N THR A 637 6.45 9.03 -3.74
CA THR A 637 5.03 9.28 -3.99
C THR A 637 4.53 10.54 -3.28
N MET A 638 4.92 10.76 -2.02
CA MET A 638 4.56 11.94 -1.22
C MET A 638 5.13 13.22 -1.86
N ILE A 639 6.40 13.18 -2.28
CA ILE A 639 7.10 14.29 -2.94
C ILE A 639 6.40 14.63 -4.25
N ASP A 640 6.22 13.65 -5.14
CA ASP A 640 5.62 13.84 -6.46
C ASP A 640 4.20 14.40 -6.36
N ARG A 641 3.40 13.89 -5.42
CA ARG A 641 2.05 14.39 -5.19
C ARG A 641 2.03 15.82 -4.68
N GLY A 642 2.90 16.17 -3.75
CA GLY A 642 2.97 17.53 -3.21
C GLY A 642 3.44 18.54 -4.26
N LEU A 643 4.46 18.21 -5.05
CA LEU A 643 4.92 19.06 -6.14
C LEU A 643 3.86 19.22 -7.23
N ASN A 644 3.18 18.13 -7.60
CA ASN A 644 2.06 18.19 -8.56
C ASN A 644 0.89 19.01 -8.02
N PHE A 645 0.57 18.89 -6.72
CA PHE A 645 -0.45 19.71 -6.08
C PHE A 645 -0.14 21.20 -6.24
N ILE A 646 1.07 21.62 -5.89
CA ILE A 646 1.52 23.02 -6.03
C ILE A 646 1.28 23.52 -7.46
N VAL A 647 1.80 22.80 -8.46
CA VAL A 647 1.68 23.22 -9.87
C VAL A 647 0.23 23.22 -10.35
N ASN A 648 -0.58 22.23 -9.95
CA ASN A 648 -1.97 22.11 -10.37
C ASN A 648 -2.90 23.12 -9.70
N LYS A 649 -2.48 23.73 -8.59
CA LYS A 649 -3.27 24.66 -7.78
C LYS A 649 -2.78 26.11 -7.89
N GLN A 650 -1.87 26.37 -8.81
CA GLN A 650 -1.48 27.72 -9.21
C GLN A 650 -2.62 28.36 -10.02
N SER A 651 -2.91 29.63 -9.74
CA SER A 651 -3.86 30.45 -10.49
C SER A 651 -3.34 30.78 -11.89
N ASP A 652 -4.24 31.19 -12.79
CA ASP A 652 -3.89 31.54 -14.17
C ASP A 652 -2.90 32.71 -14.27
N ASP A 653 -2.95 33.63 -13.30
CA ASP A 653 -2.02 34.77 -13.20
C ASP A 653 -0.66 34.40 -12.57
N GLY A 654 -0.46 33.13 -12.19
CA GLY A 654 0.77 32.64 -11.57
C GLY A 654 0.77 32.67 -10.05
N SER A 655 -0.25 33.24 -9.40
CA SER A 655 -0.31 33.34 -7.94
C SER A 655 -0.79 32.05 -7.26
N TRP A 656 -0.64 31.98 -5.92
CA TRP A 656 -1.30 31.01 -5.06
C TRP A 656 -2.11 31.72 -3.98
N PRO A 657 -3.29 31.19 -3.61
CA PRO A 657 -4.03 31.67 -2.45
C PRO A 657 -3.41 31.17 -1.14
N GLN A 658 -3.75 31.80 -0.01
CA GLN A 658 -3.40 31.26 1.31
C GLN A 658 -4.00 29.85 1.51
N ALA A 659 -5.29 29.67 1.19
CA ALA A 659 -6.03 28.41 1.31
C ALA A 659 -7.03 28.21 0.17
N LEU A 660 -7.12 26.98 -0.36
CA LEU A 660 -7.87 26.69 -1.60
C LEU A 660 -9.39 26.77 -1.47
N HIS A 661 -9.94 26.40 -0.31
CA HIS A 661 -11.38 26.29 -0.09
C HIS A 661 -11.78 27.03 1.20
N SER A 662 -11.46 28.32 1.23
CA SER A 662 -11.82 29.25 2.30
C SER A 662 -12.74 30.37 1.79
N SER A 663 -13.01 31.37 2.63
CA SER A 663 -13.68 32.62 2.25
C SER A 663 -12.85 33.83 2.67
N GLY A 664 -13.13 34.99 2.08
CA GLY A 664 -12.43 36.24 2.40
C GLY A 664 -10.98 36.23 1.95
N TYR A 665 -10.11 36.88 2.73
CA TYR A 665 -8.72 37.13 2.35
C TYR A 665 -7.91 35.85 2.08
N SER A 666 -8.26 34.71 2.70
CA SER A 666 -7.52 33.46 2.51
C SER A 666 -7.62 32.91 1.07
N THR A 667 -8.53 33.41 0.25
CA THR A 667 -8.66 33.03 -1.17
C THR A 667 -7.85 33.90 -2.12
N LEU A 668 -7.18 34.93 -1.59
CA LEU A 668 -6.46 35.94 -2.35
C LEU A 668 -4.99 35.56 -2.58
N PRO A 669 -4.36 36.05 -3.66
CA PRO A 669 -2.91 35.97 -3.86
C PRO A 669 -2.12 36.39 -2.61
N THR A 670 -1.33 35.47 -2.04
CA THR A 670 -0.76 35.63 -0.70
C THR A 670 0.76 35.46 -0.69
N LEU A 671 1.49 36.47 -0.23
CA LEU A 671 2.93 36.41 0.10
C LEU A 671 3.17 36.21 1.60
N ASN A 672 2.19 36.52 2.43
CA ASN A 672 2.24 36.37 3.88
C ASN A 672 2.79 35.00 4.31
N ASP A 673 3.65 35.00 5.33
CA ASP A 673 4.29 33.80 5.88
C ASP A 673 5.04 32.96 4.84
N ASP A 674 5.63 33.64 3.85
CA ASP A 674 6.44 33.07 2.76
C ASP A 674 5.64 32.09 1.86
N ALA A 675 4.30 32.21 1.82
CA ALA A 675 3.43 31.26 1.13
C ALA A 675 3.75 31.12 -0.37
N MET A 676 3.75 32.23 -1.11
CA MET A 676 4.09 32.23 -2.54
C MET A 676 5.60 32.16 -2.78
N THR A 677 6.37 32.98 -2.07
CA THR A 677 7.82 33.12 -2.25
C THR A 677 8.58 31.85 -1.86
N GLY A 678 8.21 31.19 -0.77
CA GLY A 678 8.76 29.89 -0.38
C GLY A 678 8.38 28.78 -1.36
N THR A 679 7.19 28.86 -1.97
CA THR A 679 6.75 27.94 -3.02
C THR A 679 7.58 28.08 -4.30
N ILE A 680 7.92 29.31 -4.73
CA ILE A 680 8.84 29.58 -5.84
C ILE A 680 10.18 28.88 -5.59
N ARG A 681 10.76 29.08 -4.41
CA ARG A 681 12.08 28.56 -4.04
C ARG A 681 12.10 27.04 -3.98
N LEU A 682 11.04 26.43 -3.42
CA LEU A 682 10.88 24.98 -3.41
C LEU A 682 10.79 24.39 -4.83
N LEU A 683 10.04 25.02 -5.73
CA LEU A 683 9.92 24.56 -7.12
C LEU A 683 11.26 24.65 -7.87
N ILE A 684 12.07 25.68 -7.60
CA ILE A 684 13.43 25.79 -8.14
C ILE A 684 14.30 24.63 -7.62
N ARG A 685 14.28 24.33 -6.32
CA ARG A 685 15.02 23.19 -5.75
C ARG A 685 14.56 21.86 -6.34
N ALA A 686 13.25 21.68 -6.53
CA ALA A 686 12.69 20.51 -7.19
C ALA A 686 13.12 20.38 -8.65
N ASN A 687 13.22 21.49 -9.40
CA ASN A 687 13.74 21.49 -10.77
C ASN A 687 15.20 21.08 -10.83
N ILE A 688 16.04 21.62 -9.95
CA ILE A 688 17.48 21.28 -9.87
C ILE A 688 17.65 19.77 -9.63
N ARG A 689 16.83 19.19 -8.76
CA ARG A 689 16.88 17.77 -8.41
C ARG A 689 16.34 16.85 -9.50
N ASN A 690 15.17 17.17 -10.05
CA ASN A 690 14.40 16.25 -10.90
C ASN A 690 14.58 16.53 -12.40
N HIS A 691 15.26 17.62 -12.76
CA HIS A 691 15.41 18.10 -14.15
C HIS A 691 14.07 18.22 -14.89
N ASN A 692 13.03 18.67 -14.18
CA ASN A 692 11.69 18.82 -14.72
C ASN A 692 11.29 20.30 -14.84
N ASN A 693 11.44 20.83 -16.05
CA ASN A 693 11.20 22.24 -16.37
C ASN A 693 9.80 22.73 -16.00
N ARG A 694 8.81 21.83 -15.86
CA ARG A 694 7.46 22.20 -15.41
C ARG A 694 7.47 22.93 -14.06
N TYR A 695 8.40 22.59 -13.17
CA TYR A 695 8.52 23.27 -11.87
C TYR A 695 9.12 24.66 -12.03
N LEU A 696 10.16 24.81 -12.86
CA LEU A 696 10.75 26.12 -13.17
C LEU A 696 9.74 27.02 -13.90
N ASP A 697 8.94 26.49 -14.82
CA ASP A 697 7.90 27.25 -15.53
C ASP A 697 6.81 27.75 -14.57
N ALA A 698 6.42 26.94 -13.58
CA ALA A 698 5.49 27.37 -12.53
C ALA A 698 6.12 28.45 -11.62
N ALA A 699 7.39 28.29 -11.24
CA ALA A 699 8.12 29.30 -10.49
C ALA A 699 8.24 30.63 -11.26
N ARG A 700 8.48 30.59 -12.58
CA ARG A 700 8.53 31.76 -13.45
C ARG A 700 7.20 32.51 -13.52
N ARG A 701 6.07 31.81 -13.71
CA ARG A 701 4.74 32.45 -13.69
C ARG A 701 4.48 33.21 -12.38
N ALA A 702 4.88 32.62 -11.25
CA ALA A 702 4.77 33.30 -9.96
C ALA A 702 5.77 34.47 -9.82
N GLY A 703 6.98 34.34 -10.38
CA GLY A 703 7.92 35.45 -10.52
C GLY A 703 7.36 36.61 -11.35
N ASP A 704 6.71 36.30 -12.47
CA ASP A 704 6.07 37.29 -13.35
C ASP A 704 4.90 37.98 -12.66
N TYR A 705 4.17 37.23 -11.82
CA TYR A 705 3.19 37.82 -10.91
C TYR A 705 3.85 38.83 -9.95
N LEU A 706 4.97 38.47 -9.30
CA LEU A 706 5.72 39.42 -8.44
C LEU A 706 6.15 40.67 -9.22
N LEU A 707 6.65 40.53 -10.45
CA LEU A 707 7.00 41.69 -11.28
C LEU A 707 5.79 42.58 -11.55
N LYS A 708 4.62 41.99 -11.81
CA LYS A 708 3.36 42.70 -12.07
C LYS A 708 2.86 43.48 -10.84
N VAL A 709 2.96 42.90 -9.65
CA VAL A 709 2.39 43.47 -8.41
C VAL A 709 3.39 44.25 -7.56
N GLN A 710 4.63 44.41 -8.02
CA GLN A 710 5.60 45.27 -7.35
C GLN A 710 5.06 46.70 -7.30
N GLY A 711 5.19 47.34 -6.13
CA GLY A 711 4.65 48.66 -5.90
C GLY A 711 5.17 49.76 -6.83
N LEU A 712 4.56 50.94 -6.71
CA LEU A 712 4.86 52.12 -7.53
C LEU A 712 6.35 52.45 -7.57
N SER A 713 6.78 53.21 -8.59
CA SER A 713 8.18 53.63 -8.76
C SER A 713 8.78 54.36 -7.55
N THR A 714 7.96 54.96 -6.69
CA THR A 714 8.36 55.61 -5.43
C THR A 714 8.32 54.70 -4.21
N GLN A 715 7.71 53.51 -4.31
CA GLN A 715 7.52 52.56 -3.21
C GLN A 715 7.50 51.12 -3.75
N THR A 716 8.66 50.67 -4.24
CA THR A 716 8.84 49.40 -4.96
C THR A 716 8.90 48.18 -4.05
N ALA A 717 7.90 48.02 -3.19
CA ALA A 717 7.80 47.00 -2.16
C ALA A 717 6.71 45.95 -2.48
N PHE A 718 6.54 44.99 -1.57
CA PHE A 718 5.53 43.94 -1.66
C PHE A 718 4.61 43.93 -0.42
N ALA A 719 3.33 43.65 -0.65
CA ALA A 719 2.31 43.53 0.39
C ALA A 719 2.18 42.09 0.88
N GLN A 720 1.53 41.89 2.03
CA GLN A 720 1.24 40.54 2.53
C GLN A 720 0.27 39.77 1.62
N GLN A 721 -0.69 40.46 1.03
CA GLN A 721 -1.66 39.89 0.09
C GLN A 721 -2.19 40.96 -0.87
N TYR A 722 -2.75 40.49 -1.98
CA TYR A 722 -3.27 41.31 -3.06
C TYR A 722 -4.68 40.88 -3.44
N ASP A 723 -5.52 41.78 -3.92
CA ASP A 723 -6.79 41.39 -4.53
C ASP A 723 -6.58 40.75 -5.92
N THR A 724 -7.68 40.39 -6.60
CA THR A 724 -7.62 39.76 -7.93
C THR A 724 -7.06 40.66 -9.03
N ASP A 725 -7.00 41.97 -8.78
CA ASP A 725 -6.43 42.95 -9.72
C ASP A 725 -4.93 43.21 -9.44
N GLY A 726 -4.39 42.62 -8.37
CA GLY A 726 -2.99 42.79 -7.97
C GLY A 726 -2.77 44.05 -7.13
N ILE A 727 -3.80 44.58 -6.46
CA ILE A 727 -3.71 45.75 -5.59
C ILE A 727 -3.52 45.29 -4.14
N PRO A 728 -2.59 45.89 -3.36
CA PRO A 728 -2.43 45.59 -1.93
C PRO A 728 -3.78 45.67 -1.19
N THR A 729 -4.08 44.65 -0.39
CA THR A 729 -5.38 44.54 0.28
C THR A 729 -5.25 44.04 1.71
N ALA A 730 -6.29 44.26 2.52
CA ALA A 730 -6.30 43.89 3.93
C ALA A 730 -6.53 42.39 4.13
N ALA A 731 -6.02 41.83 5.24
CA ALA A 731 -6.29 40.46 5.68
C ALA A 731 -7.11 40.43 6.97
N ARG A 732 -6.46 40.15 8.10
CA ARG A 732 -7.11 40.25 9.42
C ARG A 732 -7.36 41.73 9.74
N THR A 733 -8.24 42.01 10.70
CA THR A 733 -8.62 43.38 11.09
C THR A 733 -7.42 44.28 11.45
N PHE A 734 -6.33 43.68 11.97
CA PHE A 734 -5.08 44.35 12.32
C PHE A 734 -4.02 44.29 11.20
N GLU A 735 -4.36 43.79 10.01
CA GLU A 735 -3.48 43.73 8.84
C GLU A 735 -4.12 44.52 7.69
N PRO A 736 -4.10 45.87 7.76
CA PRO A 736 -4.64 46.73 6.72
C PRO A 736 -3.86 46.59 5.41
N ALA A 737 -4.41 47.12 4.31
CA ALA A 737 -3.71 47.19 3.04
C ALA A 737 -2.42 48.02 3.18
N ALA A 738 -1.28 47.35 3.07
CA ALA A 738 0.03 47.94 3.33
C ALA A 738 1.15 47.14 2.65
N TYR A 739 2.28 47.79 2.38
CA TYR A 739 3.52 47.10 2.05
C TYR A 739 4.17 46.55 3.32
N ALA A 740 4.79 45.39 3.24
CA ALA A 740 5.36 44.69 4.38
C ALA A 740 6.85 44.45 4.19
N SER A 741 7.65 44.82 5.21
CA SER A 741 9.11 44.74 5.15
C SER A 741 9.62 43.30 4.98
N LEU A 742 9.11 42.37 5.78
CA LEU A 742 9.56 40.99 5.75
C LEU A 742 9.13 40.26 4.46
N GLU A 743 7.91 40.48 3.98
CA GLU A 743 7.39 39.87 2.75
C GLU A 743 8.07 40.45 1.52
N THR A 744 8.48 41.72 1.59
CA THR A 744 9.39 42.32 0.62
C THR A 744 10.75 41.60 0.63
N ALA A 745 11.29 41.26 1.79
CA ALA A 745 12.53 40.50 1.89
C ALA A 745 12.39 39.06 1.33
N TYR A 746 11.28 38.37 1.61
CA TYR A 746 10.97 37.08 1.00
C TYR A 746 10.88 37.17 -0.53
N ALA A 747 10.22 38.22 -1.05
CA ALA A 747 10.13 38.46 -2.48
C ALA A 747 11.50 38.73 -3.11
N ILE A 748 12.36 39.53 -2.47
CA ILE A 748 13.76 39.74 -2.92
C ILE A 748 14.49 38.40 -3.01
N ASN A 749 14.39 37.55 -1.99
CA ASN A 749 15.05 36.25 -1.98
C ASN A 749 14.57 35.34 -3.13
N ALA A 750 13.25 35.28 -3.36
CA ALA A 750 12.67 34.50 -4.46
C ALA A 750 13.04 35.06 -5.84
N LEU A 751 13.11 36.39 -6.01
CA LEU A 751 13.52 37.04 -7.25
C LEU A 751 15.01 36.80 -7.55
N ILE A 752 15.87 36.80 -6.53
CA ILE A 752 17.28 36.42 -6.67
C ILE A 752 17.40 34.94 -7.10
N ASP A 753 16.64 34.04 -6.48
CA ASP A 753 16.63 32.61 -6.85
C ASP A 753 16.18 32.40 -8.30
N LEU A 754 15.14 33.12 -8.73
CA LEU A 754 14.68 33.11 -10.12
C LEU A 754 15.73 33.68 -11.08
N TYR A 755 16.39 34.77 -10.73
CA TYR A 755 17.49 35.33 -11.54
C TYR A 755 18.62 34.31 -11.70
N ILE A 756 19.04 33.66 -10.62
CA ILE A 756 20.10 32.63 -10.66
C ILE A 756 19.68 31.47 -11.56
N ALA A 757 18.44 31.00 -11.43
CA ALA A 757 17.92 29.87 -12.20
C ALA A 757 17.65 30.16 -13.68
N THR A 758 17.36 31.42 -14.05
CA THR A 758 16.87 31.78 -15.40
C THR A 758 17.78 32.72 -16.18
N SER A 759 18.69 33.43 -15.49
CA SER A 759 19.44 34.57 -16.03
C SER A 759 18.58 35.75 -16.50
N ASP A 760 17.30 35.83 -16.10
CA ASP A 760 16.40 36.92 -16.51
C ASP A 760 16.62 38.18 -15.65
N GLU A 761 17.21 39.20 -16.25
CA GLU A 761 17.57 40.47 -15.58
C GLU A 761 16.36 41.23 -15.04
N HIS A 762 15.13 40.95 -15.49
CA HIS A 762 13.93 41.57 -14.91
C HIS A 762 13.77 41.23 -13.43
N TYR A 763 14.06 39.98 -13.03
CA TYR A 763 13.97 39.55 -11.64
C TYR A 763 15.03 40.22 -10.77
N ARG A 764 16.28 40.29 -11.27
CA ARG A 764 17.38 41.00 -10.57
C ARG A 764 17.04 42.47 -10.38
N SER A 765 16.57 43.14 -11.43
CA SER A 765 16.20 44.56 -11.36
C SER A 765 15.06 44.81 -10.37
N ALA A 766 14.06 43.93 -10.32
CA ALA A 766 12.98 44.03 -9.34
C ALA A 766 13.47 43.82 -7.90
N ALA A 767 14.35 42.84 -7.67
CA ALA A 767 14.98 42.60 -6.37
C ALA A 767 15.79 43.82 -5.89
N GLU A 768 16.55 44.45 -6.79
CA GLU A 768 17.37 45.63 -6.47
C GLU A 768 16.51 46.84 -6.08
N ARG A 769 15.40 47.08 -6.79
CA ARG A 769 14.45 48.14 -6.43
C ARG A 769 13.81 47.89 -5.07
N ALA A 770 13.38 46.66 -4.80
CA ALA A 770 12.83 46.29 -3.49
C ALA A 770 13.85 46.40 -2.35
N ALA A 771 15.10 45.99 -2.58
CA ALA A 771 16.19 46.14 -1.61
C ALA A 771 16.50 47.63 -1.34
N THR A 772 16.41 48.48 -2.35
CA THR A 772 16.55 49.94 -2.20
C THR A 772 15.46 50.49 -1.29
N TRP A 773 14.21 50.07 -1.50
CA TRP A 773 13.10 50.46 -0.62
C TRP A 773 13.30 49.99 0.82
N LEU A 774 13.76 48.75 1.06
CA LEU A 774 14.07 48.28 2.41
C LEU A 774 15.12 49.13 3.11
N ARG A 775 16.19 49.51 2.42
CA ARG A 775 17.26 50.37 2.98
C ARG A 775 16.75 51.77 3.33
N GLN A 776 15.77 52.29 2.57
CA GLN A 776 15.19 53.62 2.79
C GLN A 776 14.11 53.63 3.88
N SER A 777 13.49 52.49 4.15
CA SER A 777 12.35 52.37 5.06
C SER A 777 12.74 52.03 6.51
N VAL A 778 14.03 52.05 6.88
CA VAL A 778 14.48 51.84 8.26
C VAL A 778 13.87 52.89 9.20
N ILE A 779 13.39 52.44 10.37
CA ILE A 779 12.81 53.32 11.40
C ILE A 779 13.77 53.61 12.54
N ALA A 780 14.77 52.75 12.72
CA ALA A 780 15.93 52.93 13.58
C ALA A 780 17.09 52.06 13.03
N PRO A 781 18.33 52.18 13.54
CA PRO A 781 19.43 51.33 13.09
C PRO A 781 19.04 49.85 13.10
N GLU A 782 19.08 49.22 11.93
CA GLU A 782 18.73 47.81 11.72
C GLU A 782 17.31 47.43 12.19
N GLN A 783 16.36 48.37 12.19
CA GLN A 783 14.98 48.10 12.57
C GLN A 783 13.99 48.58 11.51
N TRP A 784 13.00 47.74 11.24
CA TRP A 784 11.89 48.01 10.33
C TRP A 784 10.56 47.89 11.04
N ALA A 785 9.59 48.71 10.65
CA ALA A 785 8.20 48.40 10.92
C ALA A 785 7.77 47.20 10.08
N ARG A 786 6.79 46.45 10.55
CA ARG A 786 6.21 45.32 9.83
C ARG A 786 5.43 45.81 8.60
N LEU A 787 4.65 46.88 8.74
CA LEU A 787 3.78 47.43 7.71
C LEU A 787 4.08 48.91 7.44
N TYR A 788 3.91 49.32 6.18
CA TYR A 788 4.04 50.69 5.70
C TYR A 788 2.83 51.06 4.84
N GLU A 789 2.25 52.23 5.12
CA GLU A 789 1.10 52.76 4.39
C GLU A 789 1.44 52.92 2.90
N VAL A 790 0.50 52.51 2.04
CA VAL A 790 0.62 52.64 0.58
C VAL A 790 0.70 54.12 0.19
N ALA A 791 1.56 54.43 -0.77
CA ALA A 791 1.93 55.75 -1.28
C ALA A 791 2.76 56.62 -0.32
N SER A 792 2.40 56.75 0.95
CA SER A 792 3.10 57.66 1.88
C SER A 792 4.39 57.08 2.46
N ASN A 793 4.52 55.75 2.47
CA ASN A 793 5.61 55.01 3.09
C ASN A 793 5.81 55.27 4.59
N ARG A 794 4.77 55.71 5.31
CA ARG A 794 4.81 55.86 6.76
C ARG A 794 4.65 54.51 7.45
N PRO A 795 5.40 54.22 8.53
CA PRO A 795 5.15 53.07 9.38
C PRO A 795 3.68 53.01 9.81
N LEU A 796 3.07 51.83 9.69
CA LEU A 796 1.65 51.61 9.96
C LEU A 796 1.48 50.51 11.00
N TYR A 797 0.68 50.79 12.00
CA TYR A 797 0.31 49.87 13.08
C TYR A 797 -1.21 49.79 13.16
N ALA A 798 -1.77 48.66 13.61
CA ALA A 798 -3.22 48.53 13.72
C ALA A 798 -3.67 47.69 14.91
N SER A 799 -4.81 48.03 15.51
CA SER A 799 -5.42 47.22 16.58
C SER A 799 -6.35 46.15 16.02
N ARG A 800 -6.68 45.13 16.82
CA ARG A 800 -7.71 44.14 16.44
C ARG A 800 -9.11 44.75 16.34
N ALA A 801 -9.31 45.99 16.79
CA ALA A 801 -10.53 46.77 16.57
C ALA A 801 -10.58 47.44 15.17
N GLY A 802 -9.47 47.42 14.42
CA GLY A 802 -9.38 47.96 13.05
C GLY A 802 -8.94 49.42 12.98
N GLU A 803 -8.46 49.97 14.10
CA GLU A 803 -7.92 51.33 14.16
C GLU A 803 -6.48 51.32 13.68
N SER A 804 -6.10 52.31 12.87
CA SER A 804 -4.74 52.48 12.35
C SER A 804 -3.99 53.58 13.10
N PHE A 805 -2.72 53.34 13.36
CA PHE A 805 -1.82 54.18 14.12
C PHE A 805 -0.50 54.37 13.37
N TYR A 806 0.20 55.49 13.62
CA TYR A 806 1.49 55.81 13.01
C TYR A 806 2.65 55.84 14.01
N SER A 807 2.36 55.53 15.29
CA SER A 807 3.34 55.36 16.36
C SER A 807 3.02 54.09 17.14
N ILE A 808 4.03 53.27 17.45
CA ILE A 808 3.82 52.01 18.17
C ILE A 808 3.31 52.24 19.60
N GLU A 809 3.63 53.38 20.22
CA GLU A 809 3.19 53.80 21.55
C GLU A 809 1.68 54.00 21.65
N GLN A 810 0.99 54.13 20.51
CA GLN A 810 -0.46 54.26 20.46
C GLN A 810 -1.17 52.89 20.57
N LEU A 811 -0.44 51.79 20.40
CA LEU A 811 -0.96 50.45 20.66
C LEU A 811 -0.89 50.12 22.16
N SER A 812 -1.91 49.42 22.66
CA SER A 812 -1.89 48.87 24.01
C SER A 812 -0.76 47.84 24.17
N ASP A 813 -0.28 47.61 25.41
CA ASP A 813 0.75 46.62 25.71
C ASP A 813 0.38 45.21 25.22
N ASP A 814 -0.91 44.87 25.30
CA ASP A 814 -1.44 43.60 24.80
C ASP A 814 -1.36 43.48 23.28
N GLU A 815 -1.69 44.54 22.53
CA GLU A 815 -1.58 44.53 21.06
C GLU A 815 -0.11 44.52 20.60
N ARG A 816 0.77 45.22 21.33
CA ARG A 816 2.22 45.24 21.07
C ARG A 816 2.87 43.88 21.26
N SER A 817 2.47 43.14 22.28
CA SER A 817 3.07 41.82 22.61
C SER A 817 2.57 40.67 21.73
N ARG A 818 1.41 40.80 21.09
CA ARG A 818 0.77 39.71 20.31
C ARG A 818 1.15 39.64 18.84
N TYR A 819 1.86 40.64 18.32
CA TYR A 819 2.25 40.70 16.92
C TYR A 819 3.59 41.42 16.79
N ARG A 820 4.47 40.92 15.92
CA ARG A 820 5.79 41.51 15.69
C ARG A 820 5.65 42.73 14.79
N TRP A 821 5.37 43.88 15.41
CA TRP A 821 5.17 45.16 14.73
C TRP A 821 6.46 45.84 14.28
N ILE A 822 7.55 45.61 15.01
CA ILE A 822 8.89 46.13 14.75
C ILE A 822 9.85 44.96 14.92
N GLY A 823 10.90 44.90 14.10
CA GLY A 823 11.91 43.86 14.19
C GLY A 823 13.22 44.26 13.53
N GLY A 824 14.32 43.80 14.10
CA GLY A 824 15.64 43.86 13.49
C GLY A 824 16.06 42.53 12.89
N TYR A 825 17.36 42.27 12.74
CA TYR A 825 17.84 41.03 12.13
C TYR A 825 17.56 39.77 12.97
N GLU A 826 17.30 39.91 14.27
CA GLU A 826 16.90 38.76 15.11
C GLU A 826 15.43 38.39 14.89
N GLU A 827 14.53 39.38 14.85
CA GLU A 827 13.10 39.14 14.63
C GLU A 827 12.76 38.90 13.15
N PHE A 828 13.45 39.59 12.24
CA PHE A 828 13.26 39.57 10.78
C PHE A 828 14.56 39.18 10.05
N PRO A 829 15.10 37.96 10.28
CA PRO A 829 16.38 37.53 9.74
C PRO A 829 16.43 37.51 8.21
N ASP A 830 15.30 37.31 7.54
CA ASP A 830 15.26 37.28 6.08
C ASP A 830 15.47 38.66 5.44
N ILE A 831 15.31 39.76 6.18
CA ILE A 831 15.74 41.10 5.74
C ILE A 831 17.27 41.11 5.59
N LYS A 832 18.00 40.57 6.57
CA LYS A 832 19.46 40.44 6.47
C LYS A 832 19.86 39.56 5.30
N LEU A 833 19.24 38.39 5.19
CA LEU A 833 19.48 37.45 4.09
C LEU A 833 19.29 38.13 2.72
N ALA A 834 18.18 38.84 2.53
CA ALA A 834 17.87 39.54 1.29
C ALA A 834 18.90 40.62 0.95
N LEU A 835 19.28 41.45 1.92
CA LEU A 835 20.24 42.54 1.71
C LEU A 835 21.67 42.03 1.48
N ASP A 836 22.10 41.01 2.22
CA ASP A 836 23.40 40.35 2.05
C ASP A 836 23.51 39.71 0.66
N ARG A 837 22.50 38.91 0.26
CA ARG A 837 22.47 38.29 -1.07
C ARG A 837 22.48 39.33 -2.18
N MET A 838 21.79 40.44 -2.00
CA MET A 838 21.79 41.54 -2.98
C MET A 838 23.19 42.19 -3.10
N GLU A 839 23.92 42.35 -2.00
CA GLU A 839 25.29 42.88 -2.05
C GLU A 839 26.25 41.89 -2.71
N LEU A 840 26.16 40.60 -2.34
CA LEU A 840 26.98 39.53 -2.92
C LEU A 840 26.70 39.33 -4.40
N LEU A 841 25.48 39.55 -4.87
CA LEU A 841 25.14 39.43 -6.29
C LEU A 841 25.93 40.40 -7.17
N LYS A 842 26.41 41.54 -6.63
CA LYS A 842 27.33 42.45 -7.34
C LYS A 842 28.69 41.80 -7.65
N GLN A 843 29.08 40.81 -6.85
CA GLN A 843 30.31 40.03 -7.01
C GLN A 843 30.10 38.81 -7.94
N GLY A 844 28.85 38.50 -8.29
CA GLY A 844 28.46 37.41 -9.18
C GLY A 844 27.57 36.37 -8.50
N ARG A 845 27.01 35.46 -9.32
CA ARG A 845 26.09 34.42 -8.84
C ARG A 845 26.77 33.41 -7.90
N GLU A 846 28.04 33.14 -8.15
CA GLU A 846 28.84 32.20 -7.33
C GLU A 846 28.95 32.66 -5.88
N ALA A 847 29.15 33.96 -5.65
CA ALA A 847 29.23 34.52 -4.29
C ALA A 847 27.92 34.33 -3.51
N VAL A 848 26.78 34.43 -4.19
CA VAL A 848 25.46 34.15 -3.59
C VAL A 848 25.30 32.65 -3.31
N HIS A 849 25.73 31.79 -4.24
CA HIS A 849 25.67 30.34 -4.07
C HIS A 849 26.48 29.87 -2.84
N THR A 850 27.74 30.32 -2.72
CA THR A 850 28.58 30.01 -1.55
C THR A 850 27.96 30.50 -0.24
N TYR A 851 27.35 31.68 -0.26
CA TYR A 851 26.66 32.22 0.91
C TYR A 851 25.41 31.41 1.26
N ASP A 852 24.61 30.99 0.27
CA ASP A 852 23.41 30.18 0.49
C ASP A 852 23.78 28.79 1.05
N GLU A 853 24.87 28.16 0.60
CA GLU A 853 25.39 26.91 1.17
C GLU A 853 25.84 27.09 2.63
N ALA A 854 26.55 28.17 2.93
CA ALA A 854 26.94 28.49 4.30
C ALA A 854 25.70 28.73 5.18
N PHE A 855 24.71 29.47 4.67
CA PHE A 855 23.46 29.77 5.36
C PHE A 855 22.64 28.52 5.65
N GLU A 856 22.50 27.59 4.70
CA GLU A 856 21.78 26.33 4.93
C GLU A 856 22.37 25.52 6.09
N ASN A 857 23.67 25.63 6.33
CA ASN A 857 24.36 24.95 7.42
C ASN A 857 24.17 25.60 8.79
N THR A 858 23.53 26.77 8.88
CA THR A 858 23.34 27.50 10.16
C THR A 858 22.02 27.18 10.88
N ALA A 859 21.06 26.52 10.22
CA ALA A 859 19.75 26.23 10.81
C ALA A 859 19.07 24.99 10.23
N LEU A 860 18.20 24.35 11.03
CA LEU A 860 17.20 23.41 10.54
C LEU A 860 16.22 24.13 9.62
N LEU A 861 15.91 23.52 8.46
CA LEU A 861 14.98 24.05 7.46
C LEU A 861 15.24 25.53 7.13
N ALA A 862 16.52 25.90 6.94
CA ALA A 862 16.97 27.28 6.75
C ALA A 862 16.17 28.06 5.69
N LEU A 863 15.77 27.40 4.59
CA LEU A 863 15.01 28.01 3.50
C LEU A 863 13.50 28.14 3.75
N SER A 864 12.99 27.71 4.90
CA SER A 864 11.58 27.82 5.30
C SER A 864 11.47 28.73 6.54
N PRO A 865 11.34 30.05 6.39
CA PRO A 865 11.40 31.01 7.49
C PRO A 865 10.48 30.67 8.68
N THR A 866 9.28 30.15 8.40
CA THR A 866 8.28 29.78 9.41
C THR A 866 8.65 28.52 10.21
N ALA A 867 9.53 27.67 9.68
CA ALA A 867 9.98 26.41 10.30
C ALA A 867 11.44 26.47 10.79
N ARG A 868 12.15 27.59 10.55
CA ARG A 868 13.58 27.72 10.82
C ARG A 868 13.90 27.56 12.31
N ALA A 869 14.95 26.80 12.62
CA ALA A 869 15.53 26.72 13.97
C ALA A 869 17.06 26.76 13.88
N TRP A 870 17.67 27.83 14.41
CA TRP A 870 19.12 28.06 14.34
C TRP A 870 19.92 27.07 15.18
N PHE A 871 21.09 26.66 14.67
CA PHE A 871 22.09 25.88 15.40
C PHE A 871 22.95 26.77 16.31
N ASP A 872 22.27 27.59 17.12
CA ASP A 872 22.91 28.53 18.02
C ASP A 872 22.97 27.92 19.44
N PRO A 873 24.17 27.66 19.99
CA PRO A 873 24.33 27.09 21.32
C PRO A 873 23.93 28.06 22.46
N GLU A 874 23.94 29.37 22.21
CA GLU A 874 23.69 30.41 23.21
C GLU A 874 22.24 30.91 23.21
N ARG A 875 21.45 30.54 22.19
CA ARG A 875 20.06 30.96 22.07
C ARG A 875 19.21 30.41 23.23
N ALA A 876 18.55 31.31 23.96
CA ALA A 876 17.64 30.95 25.03
C ALA A 876 16.40 30.21 24.48
N ILE A 877 16.02 29.09 25.10
CA ILE A 877 14.79 28.38 24.74
C ILE A 877 13.62 29.07 25.45
N GLU A 878 12.59 29.47 24.71
CA GLU A 878 11.35 29.95 25.33
C GLU A 878 10.71 28.80 26.14
N ASN A 879 10.50 29.05 27.43
CA ASN A 879 9.80 28.11 28.28
C ASN A 879 8.31 28.17 27.96
N PRO A 880 7.68 27.06 27.53
CA PRO A 880 6.23 27.01 27.44
C PRO A 880 5.64 27.30 28.83
N PRO A 881 4.37 27.76 28.90
CA PRO A 881 3.70 27.93 30.18
C PRO A 881 3.82 26.63 31.01
N PRO A 882 3.95 26.70 32.35
CA PRO A 882 4.28 25.55 33.20
C PRO A 882 3.39 24.30 32.99
N ASP A 883 2.16 24.50 32.51
CA ASP A 883 1.17 23.45 32.28
C ASP A 883 1.26 22.78 30.90
N PHE A 884 2.14 23.23 29.99
CA PHE A 884 2.25 22.73 28.62
C PHE A 884 3.66 22.24 28.24
N ILE A 885 3.73 21.18 27.43
CA ILE A 885 4.97 20.69 26.79
C ILE A 885 4.90 20.95 25.29
N SER A 886 5.96 21.49 24.70
CA SER A 886 6.01 21.90 23.30
C SER A 886 6.94 21.08 22.44
N SER A 887 6.42 20.60 21.31
CA SER A 887 7.24 20.05 20.22
C SER A 887 8.19 21.10 19.62
N ARG A 888 7.80 22.39 19.61
CA ARG A 888 8.72 23.46 19.19
C ARG A 888 9.93 23.56 20.13
N HIS A 889 9.69 23.45 21.43
CA HIS A 889 10.77 23.43 22.43
C HIS A 889 11.71 22.22 22.21
N TYR A 890 11.17 21.06 21.81
CA TYR A 890 11.99 19.90 21.41
C TYR A 890 12.87 20.22 20.20
N VAL A 891 12.31 20.83 19.15
CA VAL A 891 13.06 21.19 17.92
C VAL A 891 14.14 22.22 18.22
N GLU A 892 13.85 23.25 19.02
CA GLU A 892 14.82 24.27 19.41
C GLU A 892 15.93 23.70 20.30
N SER A 893 15.57 22.86 21.28
CA SER A 893 16.54 22.11 22.08
C SER A 893 17.44 21.25 21.21
N CYS A 894 16.87 20.58 20.20
CA CYS A 894 17.61 19.75 19.26
C CYS A 894 18.59 20.58 18.44
N ALA A 895 18.15 21.70 17.87
CA ALA A 895 19.00 22.60 17.10
C ALA A 895 20.15 23.15 17.96
N GLN A 896 19.87 23.55 19.20
CA GLN A 896 20.88 24.00 20.15
C GLN A 896 21.90 22.88 20.45
N MET A 897 21.45 21.66 20.74
CA MET A 897 22.34 20.53 21.02
C MET A 897 23.20 20.16 19.81
N ILE A 898 22.66 20.21 18.59
CA ILE A 898 23.42 20.03 17.35
C ILE A 898 24.47 21.14 17.21
N GLY A 899 24.10 22.41 17.47
CA GLY A 899 25.04 23.54 17.46
C GLY A 899 26.19 23.37 18.46
N GLN A 900 25.88 22.98 19.70
CA GLN A 900 26.88 22.68 20.73
C GLN A 900 27.80 21.53 20.30
N HIS A 901 27.25 20.48 19.70
CA HIS A 901 28.01 19.33 19.23
C HIS A 901 28.98 19.71 18.10
N ARG A 902 28.55 20.57 17.16
CA ARG A 902 29.39 21.08 16.07
C ARG A 902 30.55 21.96 16.52
N GLN A 903 30.43 22.62 17.67
CA GLN A 903 31.47 23.48 18.23
C GLN A 903 32.51 22.74 19.09
N GLN A 904 32.30 21.46 19.41
CA GLN A 904 33.33 20.67 20.08
C GLN A 904 34.50 20.46 19.11
N PRO A 905 35.76 20.76 19.52
CA PRO A 905 36.90 20.52 18.66
C PRO A 905 36.99 19.03 18.32
N MET A 906 36.93 18.69 17.03
CA MET A 906 37.21 17.34 16.57
C MET A 906 38.61 16.93 17.05
N LEU A 907 38.67 16.08 18.08
CA LEU A 907 39.91 15.54 18.64
C LEU A 907 40.63 14.56 17.68
N HIS A 908 40.12 14.38 16.47
CA HIS A 908 40.77 13.61 15.42
C HIS A 908 40.80 14.39 14.11
N SER A 909 41.86 15.19 13.96
CA SER A 909 42.38 15.55 12.64
C SER A 909 42.78 14.25 11.91
N PRO A 910 42.26 13.96 10.70
CA PRO A 910 42.95 13.05 9.81
C PRO A 910 44.25 13.74 9.42
N SER A 911 45.35 13.17 9.89
CA SER A 911 46.69 13.50 9.46
C SER A 911 46.76 13.62 7.94
N SER A 912 47.33 14.74 7.49
CA SER A 912 47.85 15.00 6.16
C SER A 912 48.50 13.76 5.49
N VAL A 913 47.92 13.35 4.33
CA VAL A 913 48.53 13.13 2.97
C VAL A 913 49.96 12.55 2.92
N PRO A 914 50.36 11.53 2.12
CA PRO A 914 50.10 11.14 0.71
C PRO A 914 48.76 11.14 0.00
#